data_AF-A0AAJ0BW29-F1
#
_entry.id   AF-A0AAJ0BW29-F1
#
_cell.length_a   1.000
_cell.length_b   1.000
_cell.length_c   1.000
_cell.angle_alpha   90.00
_cell.angle_beta   90.00
_cell.angle_gamma   90.00
#
_symmetry.space_group_name_H-M   'P 1'
#
loop_
_entity.id
_entity.type
_entity.pdbx_description
1 polymer ?
#
loop_
_entity_poly.entity_id
_entity_poly.type
_entity_poly.pdbx_seq_one_letter_code
_entity_poly.pdbx_strand_id
1 'polypeptide(L)'
;MQVTKNLAELCALLIDELYGELPSRIFATLLNRGRSSLVQLVQYTSLTSRQLRHGLAVLTQQNLLFFYVDNDTKLTTYEANPDPAYNIIRTGKILEMVESMYNAAVKDVMQSLLIIGQTRISDLKAAYEEKIRQWNPPGNVDEEMVDGEAAPAVKKSPFPVKSIAHLNSIICRLVEAELVDVVHVRTFQSPDDILRDVEKQVTDAKFPNGIKGGKAKVEYDEAVAQELRKVRRESKSLKRKLDESSGSAAKRRKLLNGIGANGAHEGDADPILDPKQVIRVNYERCLVELRNRRLVQFATEMIGETTGYIYAVLLRQLTRRTPRCHSDPSMDFGDMDDDGPTGPAHVTTMEILDNLSTSVDVSAGIGKASRGDIRVRTAEKIRAHLPDGNSAHPEADVDGGASSDEDAGDSDFVSGDSDYDTERETKPVPRANGTNENKDNKEGKVRFEESAAPRESRVDQMRQHLLLLSESKLQFVRHCGRGQWTVDFQPLIQQLREVELDVVIERTAGRQGLRLVRILRQKGKLDEKTLPTIALVRKPDVQNKMLEMQMAGFVDIQEVPRDSSRTANRTLFLWFSDTDRALDQLLDNTYKTVLRCLQTLAVHRRKEKDVLMLTKRSDVKGREKDVMQKEYYDRFARFLDTERKLLGHMMRLDDLVAVLRDY
;
A
#
# COMPACT_ATOMS: atom_id res chain seq x y z
N MET A 1 -14.60 -0.49 -11.32
CA MET A 1 -13.64 -1.47 -11.90
C MET A 1 -14.43 -2.64 -12.46
N GLN A 2 -14.21 -3.05 -13.71
CA GLN A 2 -14.89 -4.26 -14.24
C GLN A 2 -14.29 -5.50 -13.56
N VAL A 3 -15.13 -6.26 -12.86
CA VAL A 3 -14.70 -7.51 -12.22
C VAL A 3 -14.49 -8.55 -13.31
N THR A 4 -13.23 -9.00 -13.49
CA THR A 4 -12.95 -10.08 -14.44
C THR A 4 -13.56 -11.39 -13.95
N LYS A 5 -13.81 -12.32 -14.87
CA LYS A 5 -14.34 -13.64 -14.52
C LYS A 5 -13.48 -14.35 -13.47
N ASN A 6 -12.15 -14.30 -13.61
CA ASN A 6 -11.25 -14.98 -12.68
C ASN A 6 -11.30 -14.35 -11.29
N LEU A 7 -11.40 -13.01 -11.20
CA LEU A 7 -11.57 -12.32 -9.93
C LEU A 7 -12.91 -12.68 -9.26
N ALA A 8 -14.00 -12.72 -10.04
CA ALA A 8 -15.32 -13.08 -9.53
C ALA A 8 -15.35 -14.50 -8.93
N GLU A 9 -14.80 -15.47 -9.66
CA GLU A 9 -14.70 -16.87 -9.20
C GLU A 9 -13.80 -16.98 -7.96
N LEU A 10 -12.68 -16.24 -7.93
CA LEU A 10 -11.78 -16.20 -6.78
C LEU A 10 -12.48 -15.67 -5.53
N CYS A 11 -13.14 -14.51 -5.62
CA CYS A 11 -13.83 -13.92 -4.48
C CYS A 11 -14.96 -14.82 -3.96
N ALA A 12 -15.72 -15.46 -4.86
CA ALA A 12 -16.74 -16.42 -4.45
C ALA A 12 -16.15 -17.61 -3.68
N LEU A 13 -15.01 -18.15 -4.14
CA LEU A 13 -14.35 -19.29 -3.50
C LEU A 13 -13.77 -18.91 -2.12
N LEU A 14 -13.19 -17.71 -1.97
CA LEU A 14 -12.72 -17.21 -0.67
C LEU A 14 -13.87 -17.10 0.35
N ILE A 15 -15.03 -16.62 -0.10
CA ILE A 15 -16.23 -16.52 0.73
C ILE A 15 -16.75 -17.92 1.10
N ASP A 16 -16.69 -18.89 0.18
CA ASP A 16 -17.07 -20.27 0.46
C ASP A 16 -16.16 -20.90 1.52
N GLU A 17 -14.85 -20.65 1.44
CA GLU A 17 -13.87 -21.17 2.39
C GLU A 17 -14.07 -20.65 3.82
N LEU A 18 -14.45 -19.38 3.99
CA LEU A 18 -14.61 -18.77 5.33
C LEU A 18 -16.04 -18.75 5.87
N TYR A 19 -17.02 -18.52 5.01
CA TYR A 19 -18.42 -18.26 5.40
C TYR A 19 -19.40 -19.29 4.87
N GLY A 20 -18.94 -20.20 3.99
CA GLY A 20 -19.70 -21.32 3.46
C GLY A 20 -20.49 -21.03 2.18
N GLU A 21 -21.12 -22.09 1.68
CA GLU A 21 -21.71 -22.14 0.34
C GLU A 21 -22.88 -21.16 0.16
N LEU A 22 -23.69 -20.96 1.21
CA LEU A 22 -24.89 -20.12 1.13
C LEU A 22 -24.53 -18.64 0.84
N PRO A 23 -23.69 -17.95 1.65
CA PRO A 23 -23.18 -16.62 1.32
C PRO A 23 -22.46 -16.57 -0.03
N SER A 24 -21.62 -17.56 -0.33
CA SER A 24 -20.86 -17.60 -1.59
C SER A 24 -21.76 -17.62 -2.82
N ARG A 25 -22.79 -18.47 -2.83
CA ARG A 25 -23.74 -18.56 -3.95
C ARG A 25 -24.49 -17.25 -4.20
N ILE A 26 -24.91 -16.56 -3.12
CA ILE A 26 -25.58 -15.26 -3.22
C ILE A 26 -24.64 -14.21 -3.80
N PHE A 27 -23.40 -14.15 -3.27
CA PHE A 27 -22.39 -13.21 -3.71
C PHE A 27 -21.99 -13.43 -5.18
N ALA A 28 -21.76 -14.68 -5.59
CA ALA A 28 -21.47 -15.04 -6.99
C ALA A 28 -22.63 -14.68 -7.93
N THR A 29 -23.88 -14.83 -7.47
CA THR A 29 -25.06 -14.44 -8.26
C THR A 29 -25.10 -12.92 -8.46
N LEU A 30 -24.80 -12.15 -7.41
CA LEU A 30 -24.73 -10.69 -7.49
C LEU A 30 -23.60 -10.19 -8.38
N LEU A 31 -22.43 -10.85 -8.36
CA LEU A 31 -21.33 -10.51 -9.28
C LEU A 31 -21.70 -10.76 -10.75
N ASN A 32 -22.43 -11.85 -11.04
CA ASN A 32 -22.79 -12.22 -12.41
C ASN A 32 -24.01 -11.47 -12.97
N ARG A 33 -24.97 -11.13 -12.11
CA ARG A 33 -26.24 -10.49 -12.51
C ARG A 33 -26.28 -8.99 -12.21
N GLY A 34 -25.31 -8.47 -11.45
CA GLY A 34 -25.30 -7.11 -10.95
C GLY A 34 -26.33 -6.87 -9.86
N ARG A 35 -26.64 -5.59 -9.64
CA ARG A 35 -27.56 -5.11 -8.62
C ARG A 35 -28.93 -5.80 -8.71
N SER A 36 -29.38 -6.38 -7.60
CA SER A 36 -30.59 -7.19 -7.55
C SER A 36 -31.41 -6.97 -6.27
N SER A 37 -32.74 -7.02 -6.38
CA SER A 37 -33.65 -7.04 -5.23
C SER A 37 -33.79 -8.44 -4.62
N LEU A 38 -34.36 -8.53 -3.41
CA LEU A 38 -34.61 -9.82 -2.77
C LEU A 38 -35.48 -10.76 -3.63
N VAL A 39 -36.46 -10.21 -4.35
CA VAL A 39 -37.36 -10.99 -5.22
C VAL A 39 -36.61 -11.59 -6.41
N GLN A 40 -35.74 -10.79 -7.03
CA GLN A 40 -34.88 -11.25 -8.13
C GLN A 40 -33.89 -12.31 -7.64
N LEU A 41 -33.31 -12.13 -6.45
CA LEU A 41 -32.40 -13.12 -5.86
C LEU A 41 -33.08 -14.46 -5.59
N VAL A 42 -34.35 -14.48 -5.16
CA VAL A 42 -35.12 -15.74 -5.03
C VAL A 42 -35.19 -16.47 -6.36
N GLN A 43 -35.49 -15.74 -7.45
CA GLN A 43 -35.61 -16.32 -8.79
C GLN A 43 -34.27 -16.83 -9.31
N TYR A 44 -33.20 -16.04 -9.19
CA TYR A 44 -31.89 -16.39 -9.74
C TYR A 44 -31.19 -17.51 -8.99
N THR A 45 -31.36 -17.56 -7.66
CA THR A 45 -30.66 -18.56 -6.83
C THR A 45 -31.49 -19.80 -6.55
N SER A 46 -32.81 -19.74 -6.74
CA SER A 46 -33.77 -20.76 -6.28
C SER A 46 -33.69 -21.03 -4.77
N LEU A 47 -33.17 -20.09 -3.99
CA LEU A 47 -33.14 -20.14 -2.52
C LEU A 47 -34.41 -19.53 -1.93
N THR A 48 -34.81 -20.02 -0.76
CA THR A 48 -35.95 -19.44 -0.03
C THR A 48 -35.62 -18.04 0.49
N SER A 49 -36.64 -17.19 0.65
CA SER A 49 -36.45 -15.84 1.22
C SER A 49 -35.78 -15.88 2.61
N ARG A 50 -36.07 -16.92 3.42
CA ARG A 50 -35.42 -17.14 4.71
C ARG A 50 -33.92 -17.36 4.53
N GLN A 51 -33.50 -18.29 3.67
CA GLN A 51 -32.08 -18.58 3.42
C GLN A 51 -31.36 -17.34 2.89
N LEU A 52 -31.97 -16.60 1.95
CA LEU A 52 -31.40 -15.36 1.44
C LEU A 52 -31.18 -14.33 2.53
N ARG A 53 -32.14 -14.12 3.44
CA ARG A 53 -31.97 -13.18 4.56
C ARG A 53 -30.82 -13.57 5.50
N HIS A 54 -30.64 -14.87 5.76
CA HIS A 54 -29.50 -15.34 6.58
C HIS A 54 -28.17 -15.12 5.84
N GLY A 55 -28.10 -15.47 4.56
CA GLY A 55 -26.88 -15.28 3.77
C GLY A 55 -26.53 -13.80 3.58
N LEU A 56 -27.52 -12.95 3.27
CA LEU A 56 -27.35 -11.50 3.17
C LEU A 56 -26.88 -10.90 4.51
N ALA A 57 -27.42 -11.37 5.65
CA ALA A 57 -26.98 -10.89 6.96
C ALA A 57 -25.49 -11.19 7.22
N VAL A 58 -25.02 -12.39 6.85
CA VAL A 58 -23.59 -12.76 6.98
C VAL A 58 -22.72 -11.89 6.05
N LEU A 59 -23.16 -11.70 4.81
CA LEU A 59 -22.41 -10.88 3.85
C LEU A 59 -22.35 -9.40 4.27
N THR A 60 -23.44 -8.84 4.79
CA THR A 60 -23.47 -7.48 5.35
C THR A 60 -22.57 -7.36 6.57
N GLN A 61 -22.60 -8.34 7.48
CA GLN A 61 -21.74 -8.39 8.66
C GLN A 61 -20.25 -8.33 8.30
N GLN A 62 -19.86 -8.93 7.18
CA GLN A 62 -18.49 -8.97 6.69
C GLN A 62 -18.16 -7.86 5.68
N ASN A 63 -19.04 -6.85 5.52
CA ASN A 63 -18.89 -5.75 4.56
C ASN A 63 -18.76 -6.20 3.08
N LEU A 64 -19.28 -7.37 2.72
CA LEU A 64 -19.19 -7.96 1.37
C LEU A 64 -20.32 -7.49 0.44
N LEU A 65 -21.22 -6.62 0.90
CA LEU A 65 -22.35 -6.13 0.12
C LEU A 65 -22.48 -4.62 0.25
N PHE A 66 -22.87 -4.02 -0.86
CA PHE A 66 -23.57 -2.75 -0.86
C PHE A 66 -25.08 -2.99 -0.84
N PHE A 67 -25.81 -2.09 -0.19
CA PHE A 67 -27.25 -2.02 -0.30
C PHE A 67 -27.69 -0.57 -0.50
N TYR A 68 -28.73 -0.40 -1.29
CA TYR A 68 -29.37 0.89 -1.52
C TYR A 68 -30.87 0.74 -1.30
N VAL A 69 -31.44 1.65 -0.51
CA VAL A 69 -32.88 1.73 -0.26
C VAL A 69 -33.39 2.96 -0.99
N ASP A 70 -34.19 2.73 -2.02
CA ASP A 70 -34.83 3.82 -2.74
C ASP A 70 -35.87 4.49 -1.84
N ASN A 71 -35.77 5.82 -1.69
CA ASN A 71 -36.67 6.58 -0.84
C ASN A 71 -38.11 6.62 -1.37
N ASP A 72 -38.29 6.56 -2.69
CA ASP A 72 -39.59 6.68 -3.33
C ASP A 72 -40.32 5.32 -3.34
N THR A 73 -39.64 4.29 -3.82
CA THR A 73 -40.23 2.94 -3.94
C THR A 73 -40.10 2.08 -2.68
N LYS A 74 -39.26 2.48 -1.72
CA LYS A 74 -38.85 1.68 -0.54
C LYS A 74 -38.27 0.31 -0.90
N LEU A 75 -37.84 0.12 -2.16
CA LEU A 75 -37.24 -1.12 -2.62
C LEU A 75 -35.76 -1.16 -2.20
N THR A 76 -35.38 -2.24 -1.53
CA THR A 76 -33.97 -2.52 -1.23
C THR A 76 -33.33 -3.32 -2.35
N THR A 77 -32.22 -2.81 -2.86
CA THR A 77 -31.37 -3.49 -3.83
C THR A 77 -30.02 -3.79 -3.20
N TYR A 78 -29.43 -4.91 -3.60
CA TYR A 78 -28.15 -5.40 -3.12
C TYR A 78 -27.17 -5.53 -4.28
N GLU A 79 -25.90 -5.26 -3.99
CA GLU A 79 -24.80 -5.34 -4.94
C GLU A 79 -23.58 -5.94 -4.24
N ALA A 80 -22.79 -6.73 -4.96
CA ALA A 80 -21.60 -7.37 -4.41
C ALA A 80 -20.45 -6.37 -4.29
N ASN A 81 -19.75 -6.37 -3.15
CA ASN A 81 -18.52 -5.61 -2.99
C ASN A 81 -17.29 -6.54 -3.13
N PRO A 82 -16.58 -6.52 -4.28
CA PRO A 82 -15.46 -7.41 -4.53
C PRO A 82 -14.19 -7.06 -3.74
N ASP A 83 -14.02 -5.81 -3.30
CA ASP A 83 -12.75 -5.37 -2.71
C ASP A 83 -12.50 -5.99 -1.33
N PRO A 84 -13.46 -5.97 -0.37
CA PRO A 84 -13.31 -6.67 0.90
C PRO A 84 -13.25 -8.20 0.71
N ALA A 85 -13.90 -8.74 -0.33
CA ALA A 85 -13.85 -10.16 -0.63
C ALA A 85 -12.42 -10.59 -1.02
N TYR A 86 -11.74 -9.80 -1.86
CA TYR A 86 -10.34 -10.07 -2.20
C TYR A 86 -9.41 -9.90 -0.99
N ASN A 87 -9.65 -8.90 -0.14
CA ASN A 87 -8.83 -8.61 1.04
C ASN A 87 -8.80 -9.75 2.07
N ILE A 88 -9.68 -10.75 1.97
CA ILE A 88 -9.60 -11.99 2.74
C ILE A 88 -8.22 -12.65 2.61
N ILE A 89 -7.66 -12.70 1.39
CA ILE A 89 -6.32 -13.27 1.13
C ILE A 89 -5.24 -12.54 1.95
N ARG A 90 -5.42 -11.24 2.20
CA ARG A 90 -4.42 -10.38 2.84
C ARG A 90 -4.39 -10.45 4.35
N THR A 91 -5.36 -11.13 4.96
CA THR A 91 -5.48 -11.26 6.41
C THR A 91 -4.14 -11.60 7.07
N GLY A 92 -3.40 -12.57 6.54
CA GLY A 92 -2.08 -12.96 7.08
C GLY A 92 -1.06 -11.82 7.04
N LYS A 93 -0.90 -11.14 5.90
CA LYS A 93 0.04 -10.03 5.72
C LYS A 93 -0.33 -8.82 6.56
N ILE A 94 -1.63 -8.50 6.66
CA ILE A 94 -2.12 -7.41 7.49
C ILE A 94 -1.78 -7.69 8.96
N LEU A 95 -2.00 -8.92 9.44
CA LEU A 95 -1.68 -9.28 10.82
C LEU A 95 -0.17 -9.24 11.11
N GLU A 96 0.66 -9.72 10.18
CA GLU A 96 2.13 -9.64 10.29
C GLU A 96 2.59 -8.17 10.31
N MET A 97 2.05 -7.33 9.42
CA MET A 97 2.34 -5.91 9.37
C MET A 97 1.97 -5.23 10.70
N VAL A 98 0.77 -5.45 11.23
CA VAL A 98 0.34 -4.87 12.51
C VAL A 98 1.21 -5.35 13.67
N GLU A 99 1.61 -6.62 13.70
CA GLU A 99 2.50 -7.15 14.72
C GLU A 99 3.88 -6.50 14.69
N SER A 100 4.43 -6.30 13.48
CA SER A 100 5.74 -5.67 13.29
C SER A 100 5.76 -4.17 13.63
N MET A 101 4.65 -3.46 13.38
CA MET A 101 4.53 -2.03 13.64
C MET A 101 4.20 -1.71 15.09
N TYR A 102 3.43 -2.58 15.74
CA TYR A 102 2.96 -2.39 17.11
C TYR A 102 3.47 -3.53 17.99
N ASN A 103 2.64 -4.55 18.24
CA ASN A 103 3.00 -5.73 19.02
C ASN A 103 1.94 -6.84 18.86
N ALA A 104 2.19 -7.98 19.50
CA ALA A 104 1.29 -9.14 19.48
C ALA A 104 -0.11 -8.88 20.07
N ALA A 105 -0.25 -7.93 21.00
CA ALA A 105 -1.56 -7.59 21.59
C ALA A 105 -2.44 -6.84 20.59
N VAL A 106 -1.86 -5.92 19.81
CA VAL A 106 -2.59 -5.22 18.73
C VAL A 106 -2.97 -6.20 17.62
N LYS A 107 -2.10 -7.14 17.28
CA LYS A 107 -2.40 -8.22 16.33
C LYS A 107 -3.60 -9.06 16.75
N ASP A 108 -3.71 -9.46 18.03
CA ASP A 108 -4.85 -10.26 18.53
C ASP A 108 -6.20 -9.51 18.40
N VAL A 109 -6.20 -8.22 18.73
CA VAL A 109 -7.37 -7.34 18.56
C VAL A 109 -7.73 -7.19 17.08
N MET A 110 -6.74 -6.93 16.22
CA MET A 110 -6.94 -6.83 14.78
C MET A 110 -7.48 -8.14 14.18
N GLN A 111 -6.95 -9.30 14.61
CA GLN A 111 -7.41 -10.61 14.19
C GLN A 111 -8.87 -10.84 14.60
N SER A 112 -9.23 -10.46 15.83
CA SER A 112 -10.61 -10.55 16.30
C SER A 112 -11.56 -9.68 15.47
N LEU A 113 -11.16 -8.45 15.11
CA LEU A 113 -11.94 -7.56 14.25
C LEU A 113 -12.09 -8.13 12.83
N LEU A 114 -11.04 -8.69 12.23
CA LEU A 114 -11.08 -9.29 10.90
C LEU A 114 -12.02 -10.51 10.83
N ILE A 115 -12.09 -11.32 11.90
CA ILE A 115 -12.99 -12.49 11.96
C ILE A 115 -14.45 -12.05 12.12
N ILE A 116 -14.71 -11.06 12.98
CA ILE A 116 -16.08 -10.61 13.29
C ILE A 116 -16.64 -9.74 12.16
N GLY A 117 -15.79 -9.02 11.43
CA GLY A 117 -16.15 -8.08 10.36
C GLY A 117 -16.45 -6.69 10.91
N GLN A 118 -17.52 -6.56 11.69
CA GLN A 118 -17.90 -5.33 12.37
C GLN A 118 -18.41 -5.61 13.78
N THR A 119 -18.10 -4.75 14.74
CA THR A 119 -18.54 -4.97 16.12
C THR A 119 -18.77 -3.67 16.86
N ARG A 120 -19.66 -3.70 17.85
CA ARG A 120 -19.77 -2.60 18.82
C ARG A 120 -18.61 -2.66 19.79
N ILE A 121 -18.16 -1.49 20.23
CA ILE A 121 -17.09 -1.40 21.23
C ILE A 121 -17.49 -2.11 22.54
N SER A 122 -18.76 -2.05 22.96
CA SER A 122 -19.27 -2.82 24.10
C SER A 122 -19.11 -4.32 23.94
N ASP A 123 -19.47 -4.84 22.77
CA ASP A 123 -19.52 -6.28 22.52
C ASP A 123 -18.10 -6.84 22.40
N LEU A 124 -17.18 -6.07 21.82
CA LEU A 124 -15.76 -6.39 21.81
C LEU A 124 -15.17 -6.40 23.23
N LYS A 125 -15.48 -5.39 24.05
CA LYS A 125 -15.02 -5.34 25.45
C LYS A 125 -15.52 -6.53 26.25
N ALA A 126 -16.80 -6.89 26.13
CA ALA A 126 -17.38 -8.05 26.80
C ALA A 126 -16.70 -9.35 26.37
N ALA A 127 -16.48 -9.56 25.07
CA ALA A 127 -15.79 -10.75 24.56
C ALA A 127 -14.36 -10.88 25.10
N TYR A 128 -13.62 -9.78 25.21
CA TYR A 128 -12.28 -9.78 25.80
C TYR A 128 -12.30 -9.94 27.31
N GLU A 129 -13.31 -9.42 28.00
CA GLU A 129 -13.47 -9.62 29.45
C GLU A 129 -13.63 -11.10 29.77
N GLU A 130 -14.44 -11.82 29.00
CA GLU A 130 -14.58 -13.28 29.13
C GLU A 130 -13.27 -14.01 28.83
N LYS A 131 -12.56 -13.64 27.75
CA LYS A 131 -11.24 -14.23 27.42
C LYS A 131 -10.22 -14.01 28.54
N ILE A 132 -10.18 -12.81 29.12
CA ILE A 132 -9.28 -12.48 30.23
C ILE A 132 -9.61 -13.32 31.45
N ARG A 133 -10.91 -13.46 31.82
CA ARG A 133 -11.34 -14.30 32.95
C ARG A 133 -11.02 -15.78 32.75
N GLN A 134 -11.16 -16.29 31.52
CA GLN A 134 -10.80 -17.67 31.21
C GLN A 134 -9.29 -17.93 31.31
N TRP A 135 -8.48 -16.93 30.97
CA TRP A 135 -7.02 -17.04 31.01
C TRP A 135 -6.45 -16.82 32.41
N ASN A 136 -7.03 -15.89 33.17
CA ASN A 136 -6.69 -15.56 34.55
C ASN A 136 -7.92 -15.85 35.45
N PRO A 137 -8.19 -17.12 35.80
CA PRO A 137 -9.30 -17.43 36.69
C PRO A 137 -9.08 -16.79 38.07
N PRO A 138 -10.12 -16.20 38.68
CA PRO A 138 -10.02 -15.66 40.03
C PRO A 138 -9.73 -16.82 41.00
N GLY A 139 -8.51 -16.84 41.55
CA GLY A 139 -8.02 -17.93 42.41
C GLY A 139 -6.50 -18.16 42.34
N ASN A 140 -5.80 -17.64 41.33
CA ASN A 140 -4.34 -17.70 41.27
C ASN A 140 -3.69 -16.49 41.97
N VAL A 141 -4.21 -16.16 43.16
CA VAL A 141 -3.54 -15.26 44.11
C VAL A 141 -2.55 -16.14 44.86
N ASP A 142 -1.28 -15.75 44.92
CA ASP A 142 -0.19 -16.51 45.52
C ASP A 142 -0.58 -17.11 46.89
N GLU A 143 -0.97 -18.39 46.91
CA GLU A 143 -0.86 -19.21 48.10
C GLU A 143 0.61 -19.63 48.19
N GLU A 144 1.37 -18.90 49.02
CA GLU A 144 2.56 -19.45 49.62
C GLU A 144 2.21 -20.78 50.31
N MET A 145 2.61 -21.92 49.74
CA MET A 145 2.86 -23.13 50.54
C MET A 145 3.70 -24.19 49.81
N VAL A 146 4.88 -24.41 50.38
CA VAL A 146 5.46 -25.71 50.82
C VAL A 146 5.72 -26.82 49.79
N ASP A 147 6.95 -27.33 49.86
CA ASP A 147 7.57 -28.45 49.13
C ASP A 147 6.61 -29.59 48.73
N GLY A 148 6.57 -29.85 47.41
CA GLY A 148 5.96 -31.05 46.83
C GLY A 148 6.04 -31.04 45.31
N GLU A 149 6.85 -31.93 44.74
CA GLU A 149 7.06 -32.26 43.32
C GLU A 149 6.11 -31.59 42.30
N ALA A 150 6.64 -30.59 41.59
CA ALA A 150 5.95 -29.92 40.50
C ALA A 150 5.85 -30.82 39.25
N ALA A 151 4.61 -31.14 38.84
CA ALA A 151 4.34 -31.60 37.48
C ALA A 151 4.82 -30.54 36.45
N PRO A 152 5.26 -30.93 35.24
CA PRO A 152 5.81 -29.99 34.27
C PRO A 152 4.71 -29.03 33.82
N ALA A 153 4.74 -27.80 34.36
CA ALA A 153 3.90 -26.72 33.95
C ALA A 153 4.17 -26.42 32.47
N VAL A 154 3.23 -26.79 31.60
CA VAL A 154 3.19 -26.26 30.23
C VAL A 154 3.05 -24.76 30.37
N LYS A 155 4.14 -24.01 30.15
CA LYS A 155 4.15 -22.54 30.13
C LYS A 155 3.19 -22.10 29.02
N LYS A 156 1.92 -21.89 29.35
CA LYS A 156 0.98 -21.26 28.42
C LYS A 156 1.51 -19.86 28.14
N SER A 157 1.76 -19.55 26.87
CA SER A 157 2.22 -18.23 26.43
C SER A 157 1.28 -17.16 26.98
N PRO A 158 1.76 -16.08 27.61
CA PRO A 158 0.89 -15.07 28.23
C PRO A 158 -0.18 -14.56 27.25
N PHE A 159 -1.44 -14.46 27.69
CA PHE A 159 -2.46 -13.82 26.87
C PHE A 159 -2.07 -12.36 26.59
N PRO A 160 -1.97 -11.93 25.31
CA PRO A 160 -1.39 -10.63 24.99
C PRO A 160 -2.15 -9.43 25.58
N VAL A 161 -3.48 -9.50 25.69
CA VAL A 161 -4.32 -8.40 26.18
C VAL A 161 -4.57 -8.53 27.69
N LYS A 162 -3.80 -7.80 28.48
CA LYS A 162 -3.79 -7.91 29.96
C LYS A 162 -5.06 -7.42 30.68
N SER A 163 -5.75 -6.40 30.17
CA SER A 163 -6.90 -5.78 30.85
C SER A 163 -7.82 -5.04 29.87
N ILE A 164 -9.02 -4.67 30.32
CA ILE A 164 -9.96 -3.86 29.53
C ILE A 164 -9.46 -2.44 29.30
N ALA A 165 -8.72 -1.86 30.25
CA ALA A 165 -8.05 -0.58 30.05
C ALA A 165 -6.99 -0.68 28.95
N HIS A 166 -6.20 -1.77 28.94
CA HIS A 166 -5.23 -2.03 27.88
C HIS A 166 -5.91 -2.23 26.52
N LEU A 167 -7.06 -2.92 26.48
CA LEU A 167 -7.87 -3.03 25.26
C LEU A 167 -8.36 -1.67 24.76
N ASN A 168 -8.86 -0.80 25.66
CA ASN A 168 -9.28 0.55 25.30
C ASN A 168 -8.13 1.34 24.65
N SER A 169 -6.94 1.25 25.24
CA SER A 169 -5.71 1.84 24.69
C SER A 169 -5.33 1.31 23.31
N ILE A 170 -5.49 0.00 23.09
CA ILE A 170 -5.24 -0.61 21.77
C ILE A 170 -6.23 -0.07 20.74
N ILE A 171 -7.53 0.03 21.09
CA ILE A 171 -8.55 0.56 20.17
C ILE A 171 -8.27 2.03 19.84
N CYS A 172 -7.94 2.87 20.84
CA CYS A 172 -7.56 4.26 20.61
C CYS A 172 -6.39 4.38 19.63
N ARG A 173 -5.30 3.62 19.85
CA ARG A 173 -4.13 3.60 18.96
C ARG A 173 -4.46 3.15 17.53
N LEU A 174 -5.32 2.13 17.37
CA LEU A 174 -5.74 1.66 16.05
C LEU A 174 -6.56 2.72 15.29
N VAL A 175 -7.38 3.49 16.00
CA VAL A 175 -8.18 4.59 15.44
C VAL A 175 -7.30 5.79 15.08
N GLU A 176 -6.35 6.17 15.93
CA GLU A 176 -5.38 7.24 15.64
C GLU A 176 -4.57 6.94 14.38
N ALA A 177 -4.16 5.68 14.21
CA ALA A 177 -3.46 5.17 13.04
C ALA A 177 -4.35 4.96 11.80
N GLU A 178 -5.65 5.21 11.90
CA GLU A 178 -6.67 4.98 10.85
C GLU A 178 -6.77 3.52 10.37
N LEU A 179 -6.28 2.56 11.15
CA LEU A 179 -6.41 1.13 10.84
C LEU A 179 -7.81 0.59 11.16
N VAL A 180 -8.56 1.32 11.98
CA VAL A 180 -9.94 1.04 12.37
C VAL A 180 -10.78 2.30 12.20
N ASP A 181 -11.89 2.16 11.48
CA ASP A 181 -12.83 3.24 11.21
C ASP A 181 -14.23 2.92 11.74
N VAL A 182 -15.06 3.96 11.80
CA VAL A 182 -16.44 3.89 12.25
C VAL A 182 -17.38 3.51 11.11
N VAL A 183 -18.26 2.53 11.37
CA VAL A 183 -19.33 2.13 10.45
C VAL A 183 -20.51 3.10 10.59
N HIS A 184 -21.00 3.59 9.45
CA HIS A 184 -22.17 4.44 9.31
C HIS A 184 -23.07 3.94 8.18
N VAL A 185 -24.26 4.51 7.98
CA VAL A 185 -25.22 3.97 7.00
C VAL A 185 -24.67 4.02 5.57
N ARG A 186 -24.02 5.14 5.20
CA ARG A 186 -23.40 5.32 3.87
C ARG A 186 -22.21 4.39 3.62
N THR A 187 -21.67 3.75 4.66
CA THR A 187 -20.59 2.75 4.54
C THR A 187 -20.97 1.55 3.67
N PHE A 188 -22.28 1.27 3.57
CA PHE A 188 -22.82 0.18 2.78
C PHE A 188 -23.43 0.64 1.45
N GLN A 189 -23.28 1.91 1.08
CA GLN A 189 -23.66 2.38 -0.24
C GLN A 189 -22.48 2.19 -1.20
N SER A 190 -22.76 1.91 -2.47
CA SER A 190 -21.72 1.88 -3.48
C SER A 190 -21.16 3.30 -3.71
N PRO A 191 -19.88 3.46 -4.11
CA PRO A 191 -19.32 4.78 -4.43
C PRO A 191 -20.15 5.54 -5.47
N ASP A 192 -20.69 4.84 -6.47
CA ASP A 192 -21.54 5.40 -7.52
C ASP A 192 -22.87 5.94 -6.96
N ASP A 193 -23.48 5.25 -5.99
CA ASP A 193 -24.70 5.74 -5.35
C ASP A 193 -24.42 6.95 -4.46
N ILE A 194 -23.31 6.93 -3.71
CA ILE A 194 -22.90 8.08 -2.88
C ILE A 194 -22.67 9.30 -3.76
N LEU A 195 -21.97 9.14 -4.89
CA LEU A 195 -21.75 10.22 -5.85
C LEU A 195 -23.07 10.78 -6.37
N ARG A 196 -23.99 9.92 -6.82
CA ARG A 196 -25.32 10.35 -7.31
C ARG A 196 -26.15 11.06 -6.24
N ASP A 197 -26.14 10.56 -5.01
CA ASP A 197 -26.86 11.18 -3.89
C ASP A 197 -26.29 12.58 -3.59
N VAL A 198 -24.96 12.71 -3.60
CA VAL A 198 -24.27 13.99 -3.37
C VAL A 198 -24.49 14.97 -4.53
N GLU A 199 -24.35 14.52 -5.77
CA GLU A 199 -24.62 15.31 -6.97
C GLU A 199 -26.03 15.89 -6.93
N LYS A 200 -27.04 15.06 -6.62
CA LYS A 200 -28.42 15.50 -6.48
C LYS A 200 -28.58 16.52 -5.35
N GLN A 201 -28.00 16.25 -4.17
CA GLN A 201 -28.04 17.17 -3.03
C GLN A 201 -27.42 18.54 -3.37
N VAL A 202 -26.28 18.55 -4.06
CA VAL A 202 -25.59 19.79 -4.48
C VAL A 202 -26.39 20.53 -5.54
N THR A 203 -26.95 19.82 -6.53
CA THR A 203 -27.82 20.42 -7.55
C THR A 203 -29.04 21.08 -6.91
N ASP A 204 -29.75 20.38 -6.02
CA ASP A 204 -30.96 20.89 -5.37
C ASP A 204 -30.66 22.09 -4.43
N ALA A 205 -29.53 22.05 -3.72
CA ALA A 205 -29.19 23.07 -2.72
C ALA A 205 -28.52 24.32 -3.32
N LYS A 206 -27.61 24.16 -4.28
CA LYS A 206 -26.76 25.25 -4.80
C LYS A 206 -27.06 25.64 -6.25
N PHE A 207 -27.62 24.73 -7.06
CA PHE A 207 -27.84 24.95 -8.50
C PHE A 207 -29.27 24.63 -8.97
N PRO A 208 -30.33 25.17 -8.33
CA PRO A 208 -31.72 24.85 -8.68
C PRO A 208 -32.10 25.31 -10.10
N ASN A 209 -31.39 26.29 -10.65
CA ASN A 209 -31.60 26.82 -12.00
C ASN A 209 -30.72 26.14 -13.08
N GLY A 210 -30.02 25.06 -12.70
CA GLY A 210 -29.09 24.32 -13.55
C GLY A 210 -27.70 24.96 -13.66
N ILE A 211 -26.73 24.16 -14.12
CA ILE A 211 -25.33 24.55 -14.28
C ILE A 211 -25.15 25.20 -15.66
N LYS A 212 -24.79 26.49 -15.71
CA LYS A 212 -24.62 27.24 -16.98
C LYS A 212 -23.22 27.84 -17.08
N GLY A 213 -22.45 27.40 -18.08
CA GLY A 213 -21.11 27.91 -18.38
C GLY A 213 -19.98 27.20 -17.61
N GLY A 214 -18.74 27.39 -18.08
CA GLY A 214 -17.57 26.70 -17.54
C GLY A 214 -17.26 27.02 -16.08
N LYS A 215 -17.44 28.28 -15.65
CA LYS A 215 -17.22 28.70 -14.25
C LYS A 215 -18.20 28.01 -13.29
N ALA A 216 -19.48 27.97 -13.65
CA ALA A 216 -20.50 27.29 -12.85
C ALA A 216 -20.26 25.77 -12.77
N LYS A 217 -19.67 25.19 -13.82
CA LYS A 217 -19.27 23.77 -13.80
C LYS A 217 -18.14 23.51 -12.80
N VAL A 218 -17.09 24.35 -12.79
CA VAL A 218 -16.00 24.23 -11.80
C VAL A 218 -16.53 24.39 -10.38
N GLU A 219 -17.40 25.37 -10.14
CA GLU A 219 -18.02 25.58 -8.82
C GLU A 219 -18.91 24.40 -8.39
N TYR A 220 -19.61 23.77 -9.35
CA TYR A 220 -20.38 22.55 -9.11
C TYR A 220 -19.47 21.38 -8.73
N ASP A 221 -18.44 21.11 -9.54
CA ASP A 221 -17.50 20.01 -9.32
C ASP A 221 -16.78 20.18 -7.96
N GLU A 222 -16.40 21.40 -7.60
CA GLU A 222 -15.81 21.72 -6.29
C GLU A 222 -16.80 21.53 -5.14
N ALA A 223 -18.06 21.94 -5.29
CA ALA A 223 -19.10 21.72 -4.29
C ALA A 223 -19.39 20.23 -4.08
N VAL A 224 -19.41 19.42 -5.15
CA VAL A 224 -19.53 17.96 -5.08
C VAL A 224 -18.34 17.36 -4.34
N ALA A 225 -17.12 17.76 -4.70
CA ALA A 225 -15.90 17.28 -4.04
C ALA A 225 -15.91 17.58 -2.52
N GLN A 226 -16.30 18.79 -2.12
CA GLN A 226 -16.43 19.18 -0.71
C GLN A 226 -17.43 18.31 0.06
N GLU A 227 -18.59 18.01 -0.51
CA GLU A 227 -19.59 17.14 0.13
C GLU A 227 -19.13 15.68 0.21
N LEU A 228 -18.46 15.15 -0.83
CA LEU A 228 -17.87 13.81 -0.78
C LEU A 228 -16.79 13.70 0.31
N ARG A 229 -15.95 14.73 0.48
CA ARG A 229 -14.97 14.80 1.58
C ARG A 229 -15.67 14.77 2.94
N LYS A 230 -16.77 15.51 3.11
CA LYS A 230 -17.58 15.47 4.35
C LYS A 230 -18.10 14.07 4.66
N VAL A 231 -18.68 13.39 3.67
CA VAL A 231 -19.15 12.01 3.82
C VAL A 231 -18.02 11.09 4.27
N ARG A 232 -16.85 11.18 3.63
CA ARG A 232 -15.69 10.36 4.00
C ARG A 232 -15.21 10.65 5.43
N ARG A 233 -15.22 11.92 5.86
CA ARG A 233 -14.84 12.35 7.21
C ARG A 233 -15.74 11.77 8.31
N GLU A 234 -16.98 11.36 8.00
CA GLU A 234 -17.86 10.70 8.98
C GLU A 234 -17.26 9.40 9.55
N SER A 235 -16.58 8.63 8.70
CA SER A 235 -15.87 7.40 9.09
C SER A 235 -14.75 7.65 10.11
N LYS A 236 -14.17 8.86 10.06
CA LYS A 236 -13.08 9.33 10.93
C LYS A 236 -13.58 10.08 12.17
N SER A 237 -14.88 10.05 12.43
CA SER A 237 -15.49 10.77 13.56
C SER A 237 -14.88 10.41 14.91
N LEU A 238 -14.49 9.15 15.12
CA LEU A 238 -13.85 8.71 16.37
C LEU A 238 -12.43 9.26 16.50
N LYS A 239 -11.64 9.22 15.43
CA LYS A 239 -10.30 9.81 15.40
C LYS A 239 -10.34 11.30 15.74
N ARG A 240 -11.25 12.06 15.12
CA ARG A 240 -11.41 13.50 15.42
C ARG A 240 -11.71 13.76 16.90
N LYS A 241 -12.59 12.96 17.50
CA LYS A 241 -12.88 13.05 18.95
C LYS A 241 -11.65 12.76 19.80
N LEU A 242 -10.83 11.77 19.40
CA LEU A 242 -9.57 11.46 20.08
C LEU A 242 -8.57 12.62 19.95
N ASP A 243 -8.40 13.18 18.76
CA ASP A 243 -7.50 14.31 18.51
C ASP A 243 -7.92 15.58 19.30
N GLU A 244 -9.23 15.85 19.38
CA GLU A 244 -9.78 16.93 20.21
C GLU A 244 -9.48 16.72 21.70
N SER A 245 -9.60 15.48 22.19
CA SER A 245 -9.29 15.14 23.58
C SER A 245 -7.79 15.22 23.90
N SER A 246 -6.94 14.75 22.98
CA SER A 246 -5.47 14.77 23.09
C SER A 246 -4.91 16.20 22.97
N GLY A 247 -5.48 17.02 22.08
CA GLY A 247 -5.15 18.43 21.93
C GLY A 247 -5.45 19.28 23.17
N SER A 248 -6.49 18.91 23.92
CA SER A 248 -6.81 19.54 25.22
C SER A 248 -5.76 19.18 26.30
N ALA A 249 -5.21 17.96 26.29
CA ALA A 249 -4.11 17.56 27.16
C ALA A 249 -2.78 18.22 26.76
N ALA A 250 -2.52 18.40 25.46
CA ALA A 250 -1.33 19.11 24.96
C ALA A 250 -1.34 20.61 25.31
N LYS A 251 -2.50 21.28 25.29
CA LYS A 251 -2.62 22.69 25.74
C LYS A 251 -2.37 22.84 27.24
N ARG A 252 -2.76 21.88 28.09
CA ARG A 252 -2.43 21.88 29.53
C ARG A 252 -0.93 21.71 29.78
N ARG A 253 -0.24 20.85 29.00
CA ARG A 253 1.22 20.69 29.08
C ARG A 253 1.98 21.98 28.79
N LYS A 254 1.54 22.82 27.84
CA LYS A 254 2.19 24.12 27.56
C LYS A 254 2.02 25.18 28.66
N LEU A 255 1.05 25.02 29.57
CA LEU A 255 0.82 25.94 30.69
C LEU A 255 1.54 25.52 31.98
N LEU A 256 2.12 24.31 32.03
CA LEU A 256 2.78 23.74 33.21
C LEU A 256 4.30 23.57 33.06
N ASN A 257 4.93 24.28 32.11
CA ASN A 257 6.38 24.38 32.05
C ASN A 257 6.90 25.33 33.15
N GLY A 258 6.89 24.83 34.37
CA GLY A 258 7.51 25.42 35.53
C GLY A 258 7.69 24.35 36.60
N ILE A 259 8.94 23.92 36.78
CA ILE A 259 9.46 23.06 37.87
C ILE A 259 9.36 21.55 37.55
N GLY A 260 10.55 20.97 37.34
CA GLY A 260 10.72 19.56 37.04
C GLY A 260 10.49 18.64 38.24
N ALA A 261 10.12 17.40 37.94
CA ALA A 261 10.40 16.25 38.76
C ALA A 261 10.39 14.99 37.89
N ASN A 262 11.47 14.21 37.95
CA ASN A 262 11.48 12.82 37.52
C ASN A 262 10.45 12.06 38.37
N GLY A 263 9.32 11.71 37.76
CA GLY A 263 8.27 10.89 38.35
C GLY A 263 7.65 10.04 37.26
N ALA A 264 7.49 8.74 37.53
CA ALA A 264 6.92 7.76 36.62
C ALA A 264 5.58 8.24 36.03
N HIS A 265 5.40 8.07 34.72
CA HIS A 265 4.17 8.36 33.98
C HIS A 265 3.01 7.47 34.47
N GLU A 266 2.34 7.84 35.54
CA GLU A 266 0.93 7.50 35.78
C GLU A 266 0.08 8.72 35.46
N GLY A 267 -0.79 8.61 34.45
CA GLY A 267 -1.86 9.58 34.22
C GLY A 267 -1.95 10.13 32.80
N ASP A 268 -2.41 9.30 31.86
CA ASP A 268 -3.42 9.75 30.89
C ASP A 268 -4.27 8.53 30.56
N ALA A 269 -5.45 8.41 31.20
CA ALA A 269 -6.36 7.34 30.87
C ALA A 269 -6.94 7.64 29.49
N ASP A 270 -6.72 6.73 28.53
CA ASP A 270 -7.25 6.88 27.18
C ASP A 270 -8.75 7.21 27.20
N PRO A 271 -9.24 8.06 26.28
CA PRO A 271 -10.61 8.54 26.31
C PRO A 271 -11.63 7.40 26.40
N ILE A 272 -12.70 7.63 27.15
CA ILE A 272 -13.81 6.66 27.21
C ILE A 272 -14.48 6.65 25.84
N LEU A 273 -14.29 5.56 25.11
CA LEU A 273 -14.93 5.32 23.82
C LEU A 273 -16.43 5.04 24.01
N ASP A 274 -17.28 5.60 23.14
CA ASP A 274 -18.73 5.34 23.15
C ASP A 274 -19.00 3.84 22.95
N PRO A 275 -19.63 3.15 23.92
CA PRO A 275 -19.87 1.72 23.83
C PRO A 275 -20.75 1.33 22.64
N LYS A 276 -21.62 2.21 22.16
CA LYS A 276 -22.56 1.92 21.06
C LYS A 276 -21.92 2.05 19.67
N GLN A 277 -20.74 2.64 19.58
CA GLN A 277 -20.08 2.86 18.30
C GLN A 277 -19.72 1.52 17.65
N VAL A 278 -20.08 1.36 16.38
CA VAL A 278 -19.69 0.20 15.57
C VAL A 278 -18.39 0.53 14.82
N ILE A 279 -17.41 -0.37 14.94
CA ILE A 279 -16.09 -0.24 14.34
C ILE A 279 -15.79 -1.40 13.40
N ARG A 280 -14.94 -1.16 12.41
CA ARG A 280 -14.41 -2.17 11.48
C ARG A 280 -12.97 -1.86 11.07
N VAL A 281 -12.31 -2.84 10.46
CA VAL A 281 -10.98 -2.64 9.85
C VAL A 281 -11.08 -1.73 8.62
N ASN A 282 -10.17 -0.76 8.54
CA ASN A 282 -9.98 0.07 7.36
C ASN A 282 -8.95 -0.58 6.42
N TYR A 283 -9.44 -1.26 5.38
CA TYR A 283 -8.57 -1.91 4.39
C TYR A 283 -7.80 -0.90 3.52
N GLU A 284 -8.35 0.27 3.21
CA GLU A 284 -7.63 1.28 2.41
C GLU A 284 -6.36 1.73 3.13
N ARG A 285 -6.44 1.97 4.44
CA ARG A 285 -5.26 2.31 5.25
C ARG A 285 -4.27 1.15 5.33
N CYS A 286 -4.77 -0.08 5.48
CA CYS A 286 -3.91 -1.26 5.45
C CYS A 286 -3.13 -1.38 4.14
N LEU A 287 -3.76 -1.07 3.00
CA LEU A 287 -3.11 -1.08 1.69
C LEU A 287 -2.01 -0.02 1.58
N VAL A 288 -2.21 1.18 2.13
CA VAL A 288 -1.17 2.22 2.18
C VAL A 288 0.08 1.71 2.92
N GLU A 289 -0.09 1.05 4.06
CA GLU A 289 1.04 0.52 4.81
C GLU A 289 1.71 -0.68 4.11
N LEU A 290 0.94 -1.55 3.45
CA LEU A 290 1.49 -2.63 2.63
C LEU A 290 2.27 -2.09 1.42
N ARG A 291 1.78 -1.03 0.76
CA ARG A 291 2.48 -0.32 -0.32
C ARG A 291 3.82 0.21 0.17
N ASN A 292 3.84 0.87 1.32
CA ASN A 292 5.07 1.40 1.91
C ASN A 292 6.08 0.27 2.15
N ARG A 293 5.63 -0.86 2.71
CA ARG A 293 6.49 -2.04 2.90
C ARG A 293 7.07 -2.55 1.58
N ARG A 294 6.27 -2.61 0.51
CA ARG A 294 6.75 -3.00 -0.83
C ARG A 294 7.77 -2.02 -1.39
N LEU A 295 7.52 -0.71 -1.28
CA LEU A 295 8.44 0.33 -1.73
C LEU A 295 9.76 0.32 -0.95
N VAL A 296 9.73 0.08 0.36
CA VAL A 296 10.93 -0.09 1.20
C VAL A 296 11.73 -1.30 0.76
N GLN A 297 11.07 -2.44 0.52
CA GLN A 297 11.72 -3.63 -0.01
C GLN A 297 12.38 -3.33 -1.36
N PHE A 298 11.69 -2.61 -2.25
CA PHE A 298 12.21 -2.24 -3.55
C PHE A 298 13.44 -1.33 -3.46
N ALA A 299 13.42 -0.32 -2.59
CA ALA A 299 14.58 0.53 -2.34
C ALA A 299 15.75 -0.24 -1.70
N THR A 300 15.44 -1.20 -0.82
CA THR A 300 16.44 -2.05 -0.16
C THR A 300 17.16 -2.95 -1.16
N GLU A 301 16.42 -3.58 -2.07
CA GLU A 301 16.97 -4.44 -3.12
C GLU A 301 17.80 -3.66 -4.15
N MET A 302 17.43 -2.40 -4.44
CA MET A 302 18.08 -1.58 -5.46
C MET A 302 19.30 -0.80 -4.96
N ILE A 303 19.29 -0.33 -3.70
CA ILE A 303 20.32 0.59 -3.17
C ILE A 303 21.03 0.00 -1.95
N GLY A 304 20.27 -0.56 -0.99
CA GLY A 304 20.81 -1.21 0.20
C GLY A 304 19.98 -1.00 1.46
N GLU A 305 20.30 -1.78 2.50
CA GLU A 305 19.51 -1.88 3.74
C GLU A 305 19.41 -0.55 4.52
N THR A 306 20.54 0.15 4.73
CA THR A 306 20.55 1.43 5.45
C THR A 306 19.69 2.48 4.75
N THR A 307 19.81 2.59 3.42
CA THR A 307 19.02 3.51 2.61
C THR A 307 17.54 3.14 2.63
N GLY A 308 17.21 1.84 2.53
CA GLY A 308 15.85 1.34 2.65
C GLY A 308 15.21 1.67 4.00
N TYR A 309 15.96 1.56 5.10
CA TYR A 309 15.49 1.94 6.43
C TYR A 309 15.21 3.45 6.56
N ILE A 310 16.10 4.30 6.05
CA ILE A 310 15.88 5.76 6.03
C ILE A 310 14.64 6.10 5.19
N TYR A 311 14.46 5.42 4.05
CA TYR A 311 13.27 5.56 3.22
C TYR A 311 12.00 5.12 3.95
N ALA A 312 12.05 4.05 4.76
CA ALA A 312 10.93 3.60 5.59
C ALA A 312 10.50 4.66 6.62
N VAL A 313 11.47 5.35 7.25
CA VAL A 313 11.18 6.44 8.19
C VAL A 313 10.54 7.62 7.46
N LEU A 314 11.07 8.00 6.29
CA LEU A 314 10.49 9.05 5.45
C LEU A 314 9.05 8.73 5.06
N LEU A 315 8.79 7.52 4.55
CA LEU A 315 7.44 7.08 4.17
C LEU A 315 6.47 7.11 5.35
N ARG A 316 6.90 6.67 6.55
CA ARG A 316 6.06 6.71 7.76
C ARG A 316 5.63 8.13 8.13
N GLN A 317 6.48 9.13 7.90
CA GLN A 317 6.10 10.54 8.14
C GLN A 317 5.13 11.04 7.06
N LEU A 318 5.39 10.73 5.79
CA LEU A 318 4.49 11.10 4.69
C LEU A 318 3.10 10.50 4.85
N THR A 319 3.02 9.22 5.22
CA THR A 319 1.75 8.50 5.23
C THR A 319 0.81 8.92 6.34
N ARG A 320 1.24 9.69 7.33
CA ARG A 320 0.32 10.34 8.28
C ARG A 320 -0.72 11.21 7.59
N ARG A 321 -0.40 11.73 6.40
CA ARG A 321 -1.27 12.59 5.56
C ARG A 321 -1.79 11.88 4.30
N THR A 322 -1.46 10.61 4.09
CA THR A 322 -1.85 9.86 2.88
C THR A 322 -2.83 8.75 3.26
N PRO A 323 -4.15 9.00 3.16
CA PRO A 323 -5.17 8.04 3.60
C PRO A 323 -5.44 6.92 2.60
N ARG A 324 -5.10 7.10 1.31
CA ARG A 324 -5.38 6.15 0.21
C ARG A 324 -4.17 5.98 -0.70
N CYS A 325 -4.12 4.85 -1.40
CA CYS A 325 -3.16 4.64 -2.49
C CYS A 325 -3.58 5.38 -3.77
N HIS A 326 -4.87 5.32 -4.13
CA HIS A 326 -5.41 6.00 -5.32
C HIS A 326 -5.99 7.37 -4.99
N SER A 327 -5.76 8.31 -5.90
CA SER A 327 -6.54 9.55 -6.01
C SER A 327 -7.93 9.26 -6.55
N ASP A 328 -8.91 10.01 -6.09
CA ASP A 328 -10.28 9.96 -6.59
C ASP A 328 -10.59 11.26 -7.34
N PRO A 329 -10.79 11.23 -8.67
CA PRO A 329 -10.99 12.44 -9.47
C PRO A 329 -12.18 13.31 -9.03
N SER A 330 -13.22 12.70 -8.45
CA SER A 330 -14.42 13.40 -8.01
C SER A 330 -14.27 13.99 -6.61
N MET A 331 -13.58 13.28 -5.70
CA MET A 331 -13.30 13.78 -4.33
C MET A 331 -12.13 14.76 -4.27
N ASP A 332 -11.12 14.58 -5.12
CA ASP A 332 -9.85 15.31 -5.05
C ASP A 332 -9.80 16.51 -6.01
N PHE A 333 -10.97 16.97 -6.50
CA PHE A 333 -11.13 18.14 -7.37
C PHE A 333 -11.09 19.47 -6.59
N GLY A 334 -10.40 20.48 -7.11
CA GLY A 334 -10.29 21.81 -6.49
C GLY A 334 -9.35 21.86 -5.28
N ASP A 335 -9.27 23.02 -4.62
CA ASP A 335 -8.36 23.22 -3.49
C ASP A 335 -8.83 22.46 -2.23
N MET A 336 -7.85 21.88 -1.53
CA MET A 336 -8.05 21.07 -0.33
C MET A 336 -7.94 21.94 0.94
N ASP A 337 -8.62 23.09 0.96
CA ASP A 337 -8.58 24.05 2.07
C ASP A 337 -9.04 23.45 3.43
N ASP A 338 -9.68 22.26 3.39
CA ASP A 338 -10.39 21.52 4.46
C ASP A 338 -9.52 20.56 5.32
N ASP A 339 -8.29 20.21 4.93
CA ASP A 339 -7.48 19.15 5.60
C ASP A 339 -5.97 19.47 5.87
N GLY A 340 -5.30 20.33 5.09
CA GLY A 340 -3.84 20.61 5.23
C GLY A 340 -3.26 21.44 4.07
N PRO A 341 -1.93 21.74 4.04
CA PRO A 341 -1.36 22.57 2.99
C PRO A 341 -1.59 21.96 1.60
N THR A 342 -2.07 22.80 0.68
CA THR A 342 -2.36 22.48 -0.72
C THR A 342 -1.08 22.03 -1.42
N GLY A 343 -0.94 20.73 -1.68
CA GLY A 343 0.22 20.15 -2.34
C GLY A 343 0.59 18.75 -1.83
N PRO A 344 1.53 18.06 -2.51
CA PRO A 344 2.04 16.78 -2.06
C PRO A 344 2.61 16.90 -0.64
N ALA A 345 2.36 15.90 0.21
CA ALA A 345 2.93 15.91 1.56
C ALA A 345 4.47 15.99 1.48
N HIS A 346 5.06 16.86 2.28
CA HIS A 346 6.50 17.03 2.38
C HIS A 346 6.96 16.66 3.79
N VAL A 347 8.18 16.13 3.89
CA VAL A 347 8.86 15.83 5.16
C VAL A 347 10.19 16.54 5.16
N THR A 348 10.55 17.16 6.27
CA THR A 348 11.84 17.85 6.39
C THR A 348 12.95 16.87 6.77
N THR A 349 14.19 17.22 6.43
CA THR A 349 15.39 16.45 6.81
C THR A 349 15.45 16.26 8.33
N MET A 350 15.10 17.28 9.11
CA MET A 350 15.11 17.21 10.57
C MET A 350 14.01 16.30 11.12
N GLU A 351 12.81 16.33 10.55
CA GLU A 351 11.74 15.39 10.94
C GLU A 351 12.14 13.93 10.73
N ILE A 352 12.87 13.62 9.65
CA ILE A 352 13.38 12.27 9.40
C ILE A 352 14.41 11.90 10.47
N LEU A 353 15.35 12.81 10.75
CA LEU A 353 16.40 12.60 11.74
C LEU A 353 15.82 12.36 13.14
N ASP A 354 14.84 13.15 13.57
CA ASP A 354 14.21 13.06 14.88
C ASP A 354 13.46 11.74 15.09
N ASN A 355 13.00 11.11 14.00
CA ASN A 355 12.31 9.82 14.02
C ASN A 355 13.23 8.64 13.64
N LEU A 356 14.52 8.90 13.37
CA LEU A 356 15.49 7.88 13.07
C LEU A 356 16.07 7.31 14.36
N SER A 357 16.08 5.98 14.49
CA SER A 357 16.69 5.31 15.63
C SER A 357 18.17 5.68 15.78
N THR A 358 18.58 6.05 16.99
CA THR A 358 19.97 6.42 17.30
C THR A 358 20.95 5.24 17.19
N SER A 359 20.43 4.01 17.25
CA SER A 359 21.23 2.78 17.10
C SER A 359 21.69 2.49 15.67
N VAL A 360 21.09 3.13 14.66
CA VAL A 360 21.40 2.87 13.25
C VAL A 360 22.64 3.64 12.83
N ASP A 361 23.61 2.94 12.24
CA ASP A 361 24.79 3.54 11.62
C ASP A 361 24.46 4.06 10.21
N VAL A 362 24.30 5.38 10.10
CA VAL A 362 24.01 6.07 8.82
C VAL A 362 25.26 6.28 7.96
N SER A 363 26.45 5.91 8.43
CA SER A 363 27.65 5.95 7.61
C SER A 363 27.80 4.69 6.74
N ALA A 364 27.03 3.63 7.05
CA ALA A 364 27.06 2.37 6.35
C ALA A 364 26.28 2.41 5.03
N GLY A 365 26.88 1.91 3.95
CA GLY A 365 26.23 1.79 2.63
C GLY A 365 26.36 3.02 1.74
N ILE A 366 27.05 4.07 2.18
CA ILE A 366 27.40 5.22 1.35
C ILE A 366 28.81 5.02 0.77
N GLY A 367 28.95 5.18 -0.55
CA GLY A 367 30.25 5.21 -1.20
C GLY A 367 31.04 6.44 -0.76
N LYS A 368 32.28 6.25 -0.30
CA LYS A 368 33.18 7.35 0.07
C LYS A 368 33.75 8.01 -1.20
N ALA A 369 33.00 8.92 -1.80
CA ALA A 369 33.53 9.80 -2.85
C ALA A 369 34.27 10.98 -2.20
N SER A 370 35.40 11.39 -2.78
CA SER A 370 36.10 12.58 -2.28
C SER A 370 35.24 13.82 -2.54
N ARG A 371 35.24 14.81 -1.64
CA ARG A 371 34.40 16.02 -1.78
C ARG A 371 34.66 16.79 -3.09
N GLY A 372 35.83 16.60 -3.72
CA GLY A 372 36.16 17.20 -5.02
C GLY A 372 35.50 16.52 -6.22
N ASP A 373 35.12 15.24 -6.08
CA ASP A 373 34.46 14.47 -7.15
C ASP A 373 32.94 14.68 -7.17
N ILE A 374 32.38 15.23 -6.09
CA ILE A 374 30.95 15.47 -5.94
C ILE A 374 30.61 16.88 -6.45
N ARG A 375 29.91 16.95 -7.59
CA ARG A 375 29.32 18.20 -8.06
C ARG A 375 28.06 18.52 -7.26
N VAL A 376 28.24 19.22 -6.13
CA VAL A 376 27.15 19.57 -5.17
C VAL A 376 25.94 20.20 -5.86
N ARG A 377 26.14 21.11 -6.82
CA ARG A 377 25.04 21.76 -7.56
C ARG A 377 24.18 20.77 -8.36
N THR A 378 24.77 19.71 -8.89
CA THR A 378 24.06 18.66 -9.63
C THR A 378 23.42 17.67 -8.66
N ALA A 379 24.14 17.29 -7.60
CA ALA A 379 23.67 16.34 -6.61
C ALA A 379 22.46 16.85 -5.83
N GLU A 380 22.46 18.13 -5.45
CA GLU A 380 21.38 18.74 -4.68
C GLU A 380 20.28 19.37 -5.57
N LYS A 381 20.23 19.02 -6.86
CA LYS A 381 19.31 19.63 -7.82
C LYS A 381 17.87 19.58 -7.32
N ILE A 382 17.30 20.76 -7.12
CA ILE A 382 15.91 20.92 -6.68
C ILE A 382 14.98 20.58 -7.84
N ARG A 383 13.93 19.79 -7.55
CA ARG A 383 12.86 19.47 -8.49
C ARG A 383 11.54 19.91 -7.85
N ALA A 384 11.15 21.15 -8.14
CA ALA A 384 9.95 21.76 -7.56
C ALA A 384 8.66 21.09 -8.05
N HIS A 385 8.62 20.67 -9.32
CA HIS A 385 7.47 20.03 -9.95
C HIS A 385 7.73 18.55 -10.26
N LEU A 386 6.65 17.79 -10.49
CA LEU A 386 6.75 16.43 -11.00
C LEU A 386 7.47 16.44 -12.36
N PRO A 387 8.22 15.38 -12.70
CA PRO A 387 8.74 15.23 -14.05
C PRO A 387 7.57 15.17 -15.04
N ASP A 388 7.61 15.96 -16.12
CA ASP A 388 6.61 15.86 -17.19
C ASP A 388 6.64 14.45 -17.78
N GLY A 389 5.53 13.72 -17.60
CA GLY A 389 5.35 12.34 -18.08
C GLY A 389 5.42 12.19 -19.61
N ASN A 390 5.48 13.29 -20.36
CA ASN A 390 5.55 13.32 -21.82
C ASN A 390 6.97 13.40 -22.40
N SER A 391 8.03 13.42 -21.59
CA SER A 391 9.41 13.46 -22.09
C SER A 391 9.96 12.11 -22.59
N ALA A 392 9.10 11.10 -22.80
CA ALA A 392 9.44 9.82 -23.43
C ALA A 392 9.34 9.83 -24.97
N HIS A 393 9.11 10.99 -25.59
CA HIS A 393 9.24 11.18 -27.03
C HIS A 393 10.17 12.36 -27.30
N PRO A 394 11.48 12.15 -27.49
CA PRO A 394 12.17 12.97 -28.45
C PRO A 394 11.51 12.62 -29.78
N GLU A 395 10.64 13.51 -30.28
CA GLU A 395 10.31 13.49 -31.69
C GLU A 395 11.64 13.36 -32.43
N ALA A 396 11.74 12.33 -33.26
CA ALA A 396 12.92 12.18 -34.09
C ALA A 396 12.93 13.39 -35.00
N ASP A 397 13.81 14.36 -34.73
CA ASP A 397 14.18 15.40 -35.68
C ASP A 397 14.67 14.68 -36.93
N VAL A 398 13.77 14.55 -37.90
CA VAL A 398 14.10 14.13 -39.24
C VAL A 398 14.73 15.36 -39.86
N ASP A 399 16.06 15.35 -39.98
CA ASP A 399 16.82 16.37 -40.70
C ASP A 399 16.27 16.50 -42.13
N GLY A 400 15.46 17.53 -42.32
CA GLY A 400 14.70 17.81 -43.52
C GLY A 400 14.57 19.32 -43.64
N GLY A 401 15.58 19.94 -44.24
CA GLY A 401 15.59 21.37 -44.50
C GLY A 401 14.35 21.80 -45.30
N ALA A 402 13.47 22.54 -44.64
CA ALA A 402 12.46 23.36 -45.27
C ALA A 402 12.36 24.67 -44.50
N SER A 403 12.90 25.72 -45.12
CA SER A 403 12.77 27.12 -44.73
C SER A 403 11.30 27.54 -44.78
N SER A 404 10.79 28.14 -43.71
CA SER A 404 9.70 29.11 -43.80
C SER A 404 9.82 30.14 -42.69
N ASP A 405 10.12 31.36 -43.10
CA ASP A 405 9.93 32.59 -42.34
C ASP A 405 8.46 32.70 -41.87
N GLU A 406 8.23 33.06 -40.61
CA GLU A 406 7.63 34.34 -40.20
C GLU A 406 7.15 34.33 -38.74
N ASP A 407 7.28 35.53 -38.16
CA ASP A 407 6.65 36.12 -36.97
C ASP A 407 7.08 35.73 -35.54
N ALA A 408 7.96 36.60 -35.04
CA ALA A 408 8.22 36.85 -33.63
C ALA A 408 7.00 37.50 -32.95
N GLY A 409 6.41 36.77 -32.00
CA GLY A 409 5.47 37.28 -31.01
C GLY A 409 6.05 37.10 -29.62
N ASP A 410 6.55 38.19 -29.07
CA ASP A 410 7.13 38.36 -27.75
C ASP A 410 6.15 37.95 -26.63
N SER A 411 6.58 37.07 -25.71
CA SER A 411 6.01 36.98 -24.37
C SER A 411 7.09 36.55 -23.38
N ASP A 412 7.50 37.51 -22.57
CA ASP A 412 8.48 37.43 -21.48
C ASP A 412 8.30 36.21 -20.57
N PHE A 413 9.27 35.29 -20.59
CA PHE A 413 9.48 34.34 -19.50
C PHE A 413 10.66 34.80 -18.64
N VAL A 414 10.35 35.59 -17.62
CA VAL A 414 11.30 35.94 -16.55
C VAL A 414 11.61 34.67 -15.75
N SER A 415 12.76 34.06 -16.03
CA SER A 415 13.38 33.11 -15.09
C SER A 415 13.88 33.89 -13.89
N GLY A 416 13.06 33.97 -12.85
CA GLY A 416 13.43 34.49 -11.54
C GLY A 416 14.40 33.53 -10.85
N ASP A 417 15.68 33.65 -11.19
CA ASP A 417 16.78 33.11 -10.40
C ASP A 417 16.79 33.86 -9.05
N SER A 418 16.28 33.22 -8.00
CA SER A 418 16.34 33.76 -6.65
C SER A 418 17.48 33.07 -5.90
N ASP A 419 18.66 33.67 -6.01
CA ASP A 419 19.79 33.44 -5.11
C ASP A 419 19.34 33.74 -3.67
N TYR A 420 19.09 32.69 -2.89
CA TYR A 420 19.06 32.80 -1.44
C TYR A 420 20.44 32.44 -0.90
N ASP A 421 21.17 33.49 -0.54
CA ASP A 421 22.40 33.47 0.25
C ASP A 421 22.25 32.51 1.43
N THR A 422 23.08 31.47 1.47
CA THR A 422 23.25 30.63 2.66
C THR A 422 24.25 31.33 3.57
N GLU A 423 23.80 31.68 4.77
CA GLU A 423 24.57 32.43 5.76
C GLU A 423 25.93 31.78 6.06
N ARG A 424 26.92 32.65 6.06
CA ARG A 424 28.35 32.39 6.15
C ARG A 424 28.75 32.19 7.62
N GLU A 425 28.94 30.96 8.07
CA GLU A 425 29.64 30.71 9.33
C GLU A 425 31.10 31.17 9.23
N THR A 426 31.48 32.04 10.15
CA THR A 426 32.77 32.72 10.25
C THR A 426 33.85 31.76 10.74
N LYS A 427 34.94 31.61 9.98
CA LYS A 427 36.16 30.92 10.43
C LYS A 427 37.01 31.85 11.30
N PRO A 428 37.54 31.43 12.46
CA PRO A 428 38.56 32.18 13.18
C PRO A 428 39.93 32.02 12.50
N VAL A 429 40.66 33.12 12.37
CA VAL A 429 42.03 33.17 11.83
C VAL A 429 43.04 32.90 12.96
N PRO A 430 44.00 31.98 12.84
CA PRO A 430 45.09 31.87 13.80
C PRO A 430 46.22 32.83 13.42
N ARG A 431 46.52 33.79 14.31
CA ARG A 431 47.79 34.55 14.28
C ARG A 431 48.83 33.78 15.08
N ALA A 432 49.89 33.36 14.39
CA ALA A 432 51.11 32.85 15.01
C ALA A 432 52.02 34.01 15.41
N ASN A 433 52.52 33.99 16.65
CA ASN A 433 53.74 34.66 17.06
C ASN A 433 54.55 33.65 17.88
N GLY A 434 55.76 33.34 17.42
CA GLY A 434 56.66 32.41 18.10
C GLY A 434 57.45 33.08 19.22
N THR A 435 57.92 32.29 20.19
CA THR A 435 59.30 32.33 20.73
C THR A 435 59.55 31.17 21.72
N ASN A 436 60.72 30.56 21.54
CA ASN A 436 61.61 29.82 22.46
C ASN A 436 61.22 28.47 23.12
N GLU A 437 61.90 27.44 22.61
CA GLU A 437 62.84 26.52 23.29
C GLU A 437 62.52 26.00 24.70
N ASN A 438 62.28 24.68 24.81
CA ASN A 438 63.20 23.79 25.53
C ASN A 438 63.02 22.31 25.13
N LYS A 439 64.14 21.59 25.00
CA LYS A 439 64.23 20.15 24.70
C LYS A 439 63.91 19.31 25.95
N ASP A 440 63.22 18.17 25.79
CA ASP A 440 63.77 16.85 26.16
C ASP A 440 62.86 15.66 25.76
N ASN A 441 63.50 14.71 25.05
CA ASN A 441 63.30 13.25 24.97
C ASN A 441 61.90 12.60 25.07
N LYS A 442 61.45 11.94 23.97
CA LYS A 442 61.42 10.46 23.85
C LYS A 442 60.82 9.95 22.53
N GLU A 443 61.61 9.08 21.90
CA GLU A 443 61.27 7.86 21.13
C GLU A 443 60.13 7.89 20.09
N GLY A 444 60.56 7.67 18.84
CA GLY A 444 59.73 7.65 17.66
C GLY A 444 58.68 6.53 17.65
N LYS A 445 57.44 6.95 17.43
CA LYS A 445 56.37 6.14 16.85
C LYS A 445 55.89 6.89 15.62
N VAL A 446 56.24 6.39 14.43
CA VAL A 446 55.82 6.97 13.15
C VAL A 446 54.31 6.77 13.04
N ARG A 447 53.53 7.77 13.48
CA ARG A 447 52.09 7.82 13.24
C ARG A 447 51.92 8.48 11.89
N PHE A 448 51.49 7.70 10.90
CA PHE A 448 50.99 8.27 9.65
C PHE A 448 49.85 9.23 10.03
N GLU A 449 50.05 10.53 9.81
CA GLU A 449 48.97 11.50 9.74
C GLU A 449 48.18 11.19 8.45
N GLU A 450 47.26 10.23 8.56
CA GLU A 450 46.12 10.22 7.67
C GLU A 450 45.31 11.47 8.05
N SER A 451 45.34 12.47 7.17
CA SER A 451 44.60 13.72 7.29
C SER A 451 43.12 13.40 7.49
N ALA A 452 42.70 13.38 8.76
CA ALA A 452 41.34 13.06 9.14
C ALA A 452 40.42 14.11 8.50
N ALA A 453 39.71 13.70 7.46
CA ALA A 453 38.60 14.47 6.89
C ALA A 453 37.66 14.90 8.03
N PRO A 454 37.03 16.09 7.94
CA PRO A 454 36.06 16.53 8.94
C PRO A 454 35.01 15.42 9.08
N ARG A 455 34.81 14.89 10.30
CA ARG A 455 33.76 13.89 10.55
C ARG A 455 32.43 14.48 10.09
N GLU A 456 31.86 13.92 9.03
CA GLU A 456 30.57 14.35 8.52
C GLU A 456 29.51 14.19 9.61
N SER A 457 28.62 15.19 9.73
CA SER A 457 27.56 15.12 10.72
C SER A 457 26.64 13.94 10.39
N ARG A 458 26.03 13.33 11.41
CA ARG A 458 25.00 12.29 11.22
C ARG A 458 23.91 12.76 10.24
N VAL A 459 23.59 14.05 10.29
CA VAL A 459 22.63 14.70 9.39
C VAL A 459 23.11 14.69 7.94
N ASP A 460 24.38 14.99 7.70
CA ASP A 460 24.97 15.01 6.36
C ASP A 460 25.00 13.61 5.76
N GLN A 461 25.38 12.61 6.56
CA GLN A 461 25.40 11.19 6.16
C GLN A 461 23.98 10.69 5.83
N MET A 462 23.00 10.99 6.69
CA MET A 462 21.60 10.66 6.40
C MET A 462 21.10 11.38 5.13
N ARG A 463 21.47 12.65 4.93
CA ARG A 463 21.10 13.43 3.75
C ARG A 463 21.69 12.84 2.47
N GLN A 464 22.92 12.31 2.51
CA GLN A 464 23.51 11.59 1.37
C GLN A 464 22.66 10.37 0.95
N HIS A 465 22.09 9.60 1.89
CA HIS A 465 21.15 8.52 1.54
C HIS A 465 19.88 9.04 0.84
N LEU A 466 19.35 10.21 1.26
CA LEU A 466 18.20 10.83 0.60
C LEU A 466 18.52 11.29 -0.82
N LEU A 467 19.75 11.77 -1.05
CA LEU A 467 20.24 12.12 -2.38
C LEU A 467 20.42 10.89 -3.27
N LEU A 468 20.92 9.76 -2.73
CA LEU A 468 20.99 8.50 -3.48
C LEU A 468 19.60 8.02 -3.94
N LEU A 469 18.59 8.18 -3.09
CA LEU A 469 17.20 7.87 -3.45
C LEU A 469 16.68 8.78 -4.57
N SER A 470 17.03 10.06 -4.56
CA SER A 470 16.55 11.03 -5.55
C SER A 470 17.24 10.96 -6.90
N GLU A 471 18.53 10.60 -6.91
CA GLU A 471 19.32 10.43 -8.14
C GLU A 471 19.13 9.07 -8.81
N SER A 472 18.57 8.09 -8.09
CA SER A 472 18.28 6.77 -8.65
C SER A 472 17.43 6.90 -9.93
N LYS A 473 17.60 5.97 -10.88
CA LYS A 473 16.79 5.94 -12.13
C LYS A 473 15.29 5.93 -11.86
N LEU A 474 14.90 5.34 -10.72
CA LEU A 474 13.51 5.20 -10.29
C LEU A 474 12.99 6.43 -9.54
N GLN A 475 13.89 7.33 -9.10
CA GLN A 475 13.54 8.57 -8.40
C GLN A 475 12.61 8.32 -7.20
N PHE A 476 13.01 7.42 -6.30
CA PHE A 476 12.22 7.04 -5.11
C PHE A 476 11.76 8.23 -4.26
N VAL A 477 12.54 9.32 -4.25
CA VAL A 477 12.28 10.54 -3.48
C VAL A 477 12.58 11.76 -4.36
N ARG A 478 11.77 12.81 -4.25
CA ARG A 478 12.02 14.11 -4.86
C ARG A 478 12.49 15.13 -3.84
N HIS A 479 13.56 15.86 -4.16
CA HIS A 479 14.07 16.98 -3.35
C HIS A 479 13.36 18.28 -3.76
N CYS A 480 12.52 18.81 -2.88
CA CYS A 480 11.68 19.99 -3.13
C CYS A 480 12.37 21.31 -2.77
N GLY A 481 13.61 21.26 -2.27
CA GLY A 481 14.34 22.43 -1.77
C GLY A 481 14.13 22.66 -0.28
N ARG A 482 14.97 23.52 0.32
CA ARG A 482 14.97 23.83 1.78
C ARG A 482 15.02 22.59 2.69
N GLY A 483 15.65 21.50 2.22
CA GLY A 483 15.71 20.24 2.96
C GLY A 483 14.38 19.50 3.08
N GLN A 484 13.42 19.78 2.20
CA GLN A 484 12.13 19.09 2.10
C GLN A 484 12.16 17.98 1.04
N TRP A 485 11.50 16.88 1.37
CA TRP A 485 11.47 15.66 0.58
C TRP A 485 10.04 15.17 0.41
N THR A 486 9.73 14.57 -0.74
CA THR A 486 8.43 13.93 -1.00
C THR A 486 8.59 12.70 -1.89
N VAL A 487 7.53 11.92 -2.02
CA VAL A 487 7.48 10.73 -2.88
C VAL A 487 6.35 10.91 -3.88
N ASP A 488 6.69 10.91 -5.16
CA ASP A 488 5.72 10.95 -6.23
C ASP A 488 5.23 9.51 -6.49
N PHE A 489 4.22 9.07 -5.72
CA PHE A 489 3.77 7.67 -5.70
C PHE A 489 3.31 7.17 -7.07
N GLN A 490 2.52 7.96 -7.81
CA GLN A 490 1.96 7.54 -9.11
C GLN A 490 3.04 7.15 -10.14
N PRO A 491 4.03 8.00 -10.48
CA PRO A 491 5.09 7.61 -11.40
C PRO A 491 5.97 6.48 -10.85
N LEU A 492 6.25 6.47 -9.54
CA LEU A 492 7.06 5.42 -8.91
C LEU A 492 6.38 4.05 -8.99
N ILE A 493 5.07 3.98 -8.74
CA ILE A 493 4.30 2.74 -8.84
C ILE A 493 4.16 2.31 -10.30
N GLN A 494 3.98 3.22 -11.25
CA GLN A 494 3.97 2.86 -12.67
C GLN A 494 5.29 2.21 -13.10
N GLN A 495 6.42 2.75 -12.67
CA GLN A 495 7.73 2.14 -12.92
C GLN A 495 7.86 0.77 -12.24
N LEU A 496 7.36 0.62 -11.01
CA LEU A 496 7.34 -0.68 -10.33
C LEU A 496 6.51 -1.71 -11.09
N ARG A 497 5.33 -1.34 -11.61
CA ARG A 497 4.48 -2.19 -12.45
C ARG A 497 5.22 -2.65 -13.71
N GLU A 498 5.94 -1.74 -14.37
CA GLU A 498 6.76 -2.05 -15.54
C GLU A 498 7.94 -2.98 -15.21
N VAL A 499 8.58 -2.82 -14.05
CA VAL A 499 9.64 -3.72 -13.59
C VAL A 499 9.10 -5.12 -13.34
N GLU A 500 7.94 -5.25 -12.71
CA GLU A 500 7.28 -6.55 -12.52
C GLU A 500 6.92 -7.22 -13.85
N LEU A 501 6.39 -6.44 -14.80
CA LEU A 501 6.11 -6.93 -16.16
C LEU A 501 7.39 -7.40 -16.86
N ASP A 502 8.49 -6.67 -16.70
CA ASP A 502 9.80 -7.03 -17.28
C ASP A 502 10.32 -8.36 -16.74
N VAL A 503 10.15 -8.61 -15.44
CA VAL A 503 10.52 -9.89 -14.82
C VAL A 503 9.70 -11.04 -15.42
N VAL A 504 8.40 -10.81 -15.67
CA VAL A 504 7.53 -11.82 -16.30
C VAL A 504 7.93 -12.05 -17.76
N ILE A 505 8.21 -11.00 -18.52
CA ILE A 505 8.65 -11.11 -19.92
C ILE A 505 10.00 -11.82 -20.02
N GLU A 506 10.97 -11.51 -19.15
CA GLU A 506 12.27 -12.20 -19.15
C GLU A 506 12.11 -13.69 -18.85
N ARG A 507 11.23 -14.06 -17.92
CA ARG A 507 10.96 -15.46 -17.57
C ARG A 507 10.21 -16.24 -18.66
N THR A 508 9.40 -15.55 -19.47
CA THR A 508 8.56 -16.18 -20.50
C THR A 508 9.24 -16.21 -21.87
N ALA A 509 9.77 -15.08 -22.33
CA ALA A 509 10.35 -14.91 -23.67
C ALA A 509 11.89 -14.77 -23.67
N GLY A 510 12.52 -14.77 -22.49
CA GLY A 510 13.96 -14.62 -22.32
C GLY A 510 14.45 -13.18 -22.46
N ARG A 511 15.76 -12.98 -22.22
CA ARG A 511 16.42 -11.65 -22.30
C ARG A 511 16.28 -10.97 -23.66
N GLN A 512 16.26 -11.75 -24.74
CA GLN A 512 16.08 -11.21 -26.09
C GLN A 512 14.69 -10.62 -26.25
N GLY A 513 13.64 -11.31 -25.78
CA GLY A 513 12.28 -10.79 -25.81
C GLY A 513 12.12 -9.53 -24.97
N LEU A 514 12.64 -9.55 -23.74
CA LEU A 514 12.65 -8.36 -22.87
C LEU A 514 13.32 -7.15 -23.54
N ARG A 515 14.47 -7.36 -24.19
CA ARG A 515 15.15 -6.27 -24.92
C ARG A 515 14.27 -5.71 -26.04
N LEU A 516 13.60 -6.56 -26.82
CA LEU A 516 12.72 -6.11 -27.90
C LEU A 516 11.53 -5.29 -27.35
N VAL A 517 10.90 -5.75 -26.27
CA VAL A 517 9.81 -5.00 -25.61
C VAL A 517 10.30 -3.65 -25.06
N ARG A 518 11.48 -3.59 -24.45
CA ARG A 518 12.06 -2.31 -23.98
C ARG A 518 12.31 -1.34 -25.12
N ILE A 519 12.81 -1.82 -26.26
CA ILE A 519 13.00 -0.99 -27.46
C ILE A 519 11.65 -0.47 -27.96
N LEU A 520 10.63 -1.33 -28.06
CA LEU A 520 9.30 -0.94 -28.52
C LEU A 520 8.62 0.05 -27.57
N ARG A 521 8.77 -0.11 -26.24
CA ARG A 521 8.26 0.88 -25.28
C ARG A 521 8.94 2.23 -25.41
N GLN A 522 10.25 2.26 -25.66
CA GLN A 522 11.00 3.51 -25.80
C GLN A 522 10.80 4.19 -27.16
N LYS A 523 10.67 3.42 -28.25
CA LYS A 523 10.62 3.94 -29.63
C LYS A 523 9.21 3.94 -30.23
N GLY A 524 8.23 3.37 -29.55
CA GLY A 524 6.87 3.21 -30.03
C GLY A 524 6.76 2.13 -31.11
N LYS A 525 6.02 2.43 -32.18
CA LYS A 525 5.72 1.48 -33.25
C LYS A 525 6.88 1.38 -34.22
N LEU A 526 7.44 0.19 -34.43
CA LEU A 526 8.59 -0.03 -35.31
C LEU A 526 8.25 -1.01 -36.44
N ASP A 527 8.82 -0.77 -37.61
CA ASP A 527 8.69 -1.68 -38.74
C ASP A 527 9.66 -2.88 -38.62
N GLU A 528 9.42 -3.90 -39.45
CA GLU A 528 10.21 -5.12 -39.44
C GLU A 528 11.68 -4.91 -39.85
N LYS A 529 12.02 -3.79 -40.49
CA LYS A 529 13.39 -3.50 -40.94
C LYS A 529 14.20 -2.71 -39.90
N THR A 530 13.58 -1.75 -39.22
CA THR A 530 14.25 -0.93 -38.20
C THR A 530 14.49 -1.70 -36.91
N LEU A 531 13.52 -2.52 -36.47
CA LEU A 531 13.60 -3.23 -35.20
C LEU A 531 14.84 -4.13 -35.07
N PRO A 532 15.21 -4.98 -36.06
CA PRO A 532 16.44 -5.78 -35.99
C PRO A 532 17.73 -4.94 -35.92
N THR A 533 17.74 -3.80 -36.62
CA THR A 533 18.89 -2.88 -36.65
C THR A 533 19.12 -2.24 -35.28
N ILE A 534 18.06 -1.74 -34.65
CA ILE A 534 18.13 -1.14 -33.30
C ILE A 534 18.44 -2.20 -32.25
N ALA A 535 17.86 -3.40 -32.37
CA ALA A 535 18.07 -4.48 -31.43
C ALA A 535 19.45 -5.14 -31.53
N LEU A 536 20.20 -4.89 -32.61
CA LEU A 536 21.45 -5.59 -32.94
C LEU A 536 21.23 -7.11 -32.97
N VAL A 537 20.18 -7.55 -33.68
CA VAL A 537 19.80 -8.95 -33.84
C VAL A 537 19.57 -9.25 -35.31
N ARG A 538 19.85 -10.48 -35.73
CA ARG A 538 19.56 -10.92 -37.11
C ARG A 538 18.05 -10.90 -37.34
N LYS A 539 17.64 -10.46 -38.53
CA LYS A 539 16.23 -10.41 -38.93
C LYS A 539 15.42 -11.69 -38.64
N PRO A 540 15.85 -12.91 -39.02
CA PRO A 540 15.06 -14.12 -38.77
C PRO A 540 14.86 -14.42 -37.28
N ASP A 541 15.85 -14.10 -36.45
CA ASP A 541 15.77 -14.32 -35.01
C ASP A 541 14.76 -13.36 -34.36
N VAL A 542 14.72 -12.10 -34.82
CA VAL A 542 13.68 -11.14 -34.40
C VAL A 542 12.31 -11.61 -34.82
N GLN A 543 12.11 -12.03 -36.07
CA GLN A 543 10.80 -12.50 -36.55
C GLN A 543 10.27 -13.67 -35.70
N ASN A 544 11.10 -14.67 -35.44
CA ASN A 544 10.72 -15.81 -34.60
C ASN A 544 10.38 -15.38 -33.17
N LYS A 545 11.19 -14.49 -32.58
CA LYS A 545 10.98 -14.01 -31.22
C LYS A 545 9.74 -13.11 -31.11
N MET A 546 9.46 -12.28 -32.11
CA MET A 546 8.27 -11.42 -32.14
C MET A 546 6.99 -12.24 -32.27
N LEU A 547 7.01 -13.33 -33.05
CA LEU A 547 5.88 -14.26 -33.13
C LEU A 547 5.62 -14.96 -31.77
N GLU A 548 6.67 -15.44 -31.11
CA GLU A 548 6.58 -16.02 -29.76
C GLU A 548 5.99 -15.02 -28.76
N MET A 549 6.46 -13.77 -28.80
CA MET A 549 5.97 -12.69 -27.93
C MET A 549 4.53 -12.29 -28.24
N GLN A 550 4.12 -12.34 -29.51
CA GLN A 550 2.73 -12.12 -29.91
C GLN A 550 1.81 -13.21 -29.38
N MET A 551 2.21 -14.49 -29.49
CA MET A 551 1.46 -15.61 -28.91
C MET A 551 1.36 -15.52 -27.38
N ALA A 552 2.38 -14.96 -26.73
CA ALA A 552 2.36 -14.71 -25.29
C ALA A 552 1.56 -13.46 -24.89
N GLY A 553 1.15 -12.61 -25.84
CA GLY A 553 0.34 -11.41 -25.60
C GLY A 553 1.11 -10.17 -25.16
N PHE A 554 2.43 -10.11 -25.36
CA PHE A 554 3.26 -8.95 -24.97
C PHE A 554 3.41 -7.90 -26.08
N VAL A 555 3.11 -8.29 -27.31
CA VAL A 555 3.31 -7.48 -28.52
C VAL A 555 2.17 -7.76 -29.49
N ASP A 556 1.78 -6.73 -30.23
CA ASP A 556 0.84 -6.85 -31.36
C ASP A 556 1.38 -6.21 -32.63
N ILE A 557 0.68 -6.51 -33.74
CA ILE A 557 0.94 -5.96 -35.05
C ILE A 557 -0.15 -4.93 -35.38
N GLN A 558 0.27 -3.73 -35.78
CA GLN A 558 -0.58 -2.73 -36.38
C GLN A 558 -0.44 -2.79 -37.90
N GLU A 559 -1.54 -3.03 -38.59
CA GLU A 559 -1.64 -2.91 -40.04
C GLU A 559 -1.91 -1.45 -40.43
N VAL A 560 -1.11 -0.93 -41.36
CA VAL A 560 -1.26 0.41 -41.93
C VAL A 560 -1.35 0.28 -43.46
N PRO A 561 -2.56 0.25 -44.03
CA PRO A 561 -2.77 0.19 -45.47
C PRO A 561 -2.24 1.43 -46.18
N ARG A 562 -1.49 1.27 -47.27
CA ARG A 562 -1.05 2.40 -48.11
C ARG A 562 -2.14 2.89 -49.05
N ASP A 563 -3.19 2.08 -49.25
CA ASP A 563 -4.32 2.38 -50.12
C ASP A 563 -5.59 1.71 -49.61
N SER A 564 -6.73 2.16 -50.15
CA SER A 564 -8.07 1.73 -49.74
C SER A 564 -8.33 0.22 -49.92
N SER A 565 -7.57 -0.46 -50.79
CA SER A 565 -7.73 -1.89 -51.05
C SER A 565 -7.36 -2.79 -49.85
N ARG A 566 -6.60 -2.27 -48.87
CA ARG A 566 -6.10 -3.02 -47.69
C ARG A 566 -5.43 -4.35 -48.03
N THR A 567 -4.80 -4.42 -49.20
CA THR A 567 -4.09 -5.62 -49.65
C THR A 567 -2.76 -5.77 -48.91
N ALA A 568 -2.40 -7.00 -48.51
CA ALA A 568 -1.24 -7.25 -47.65
C ALA A 568 0.09 -6.79 -48.27
N ASN A 569 0.24 -6.89 -49.60
CA ASN A 569 1.41 -6.42 -50.33
C ASN A 569 1.58 -4.88 -50.33
N ARG A 570 0.51 -4.14 -50.04
CA ARG A 570 0.51 -2.68 -49.94
C ARG A 570 0.23 -2.20 -48.51
N THR A 571 0.38 -3.08 -47.53
CA THR A 571 0.15 -2.77 -46.11
C THR A 571 1.48 -2.80 -45.36
N LEU A 572 1.73 -1.79 -44.54
CA LEU A 572 2.85 -1.76 -43.61
C LEU A 572 2.44 -2.44 -42.30
N PHE A 573 3.31 -3.29 -41.78
CA PHE A 573 3.13 -3.96 -40.50
C PHE A 573 4.09 -3.36 -39.49
N LEU A 574 3.54 -2.77 -38.42
CA LEU A 574 4.31 -2.16 -37.34
C LEU A 574 4.12 -2.99 -36.08
N TRP A 575 5.24 -3.39 -35.47
CA TRP A 575 5.24 -4.01 -34.17
C TRP A 575 5.11 -2.96 -33.08
N PHE A 576 4.33 -3.24 -32.05
CA PHE A 576 4.23 -2.39 -30.87
C PHE A 576 3.94 -3.22 -29.62
N SER A 577 4.28 -2.68 -28.45
CA SER A 577 3.93 -3.25 -27.16
C SER A 577 2.97 -2.30 -26.46
N ASP A 578 1.84 -2.84 -26.02
CA ASP A 578 0.83 -2.12 -25.24
C ASP A 578 1.02 -2.52 -23.78
N THR A 579 1.75 -1.67 -23.04
CA THR A 579 2.13 -1.94 -21.66
C THR A 579 0.90 -2.12 -20.76
N ASP A 580 -0.11 -1.26 -20.89
CA ASP A 580 -1.28 -1.29 -20.02
C ASP A 580 -2.10 -2.56 -20.24
N ARG A 581 -2.33 -2.92 -21.50
CA ARG A 581 -3.02 -4.18 -21.85
C ARG A 581 -2.24 -5.42 -21.45
N ALA A 582 -0.91 -5.37 -21.45
CA ALA A 582 -0.06 -6.44 -20.90
C ALA A 582 -0.13 -6.53 -19.36
N LEU A 583 -0.20 -5.39 -18.66
CA LEU A 583 -0.38 -5.32 -17.21
C LEU A 583 -1.75 -5.86 -16.78
N ASP A 584 -2.82 -5.52 -17.50
CA ASP A 584 -4.18 -6.04 -17.26
C ASP A 584 -4.24 -7.55 -17.47
N GLN A 585 -3.63 -8.05 -18.55
CA GLN A 585 -3.54 -9.48 -18.82
C GLN A 585 -2.73 -10.21 -17.74
N LEU A 586 -1.65 -9.59 -17.25
CA LEU A 586 -0.86 -10.13 -16.15
C LEU A 586 -1.67 -10.20 -14.85
N LEU A 587 -2.44 -9.17 -14.53
CA LEU A 587 -3.31 -9.13 -13.37
C LEU A 587 -4.36 -10.25 -13.41
N ASP A 588 -5.05 -10.41 -14.54
CA ASP A 588 -6.07 -11.46 -14.70
C ASP A 588 -5.47 -12.89 -14.66
N ASN A 589 -4.30 -13.09 -15.27
CA ASN A 589 -3.56 -14.34 -15.15
C ASN A 589 -3.12 -14.64 -13.71
N THR A 590 -2.80 -13.59 -12.94
CA THR A 590 -2.44 -13.72 -11.52
C THR A 590 -3.66 -14.15 -10.71
N TYR A 591 -4.84 -13.55 -10.91
CA TYR A 591 -6.09 -14.03 -10.28
C TYR A 591 -6.39 -15.48 -10.61
N LYS A 592 -6.26 -15.86 -11.88
CA LYS A 592 -6.45 -17.25 -12.32
C LYS A 592 -5.49 -18.21 -11.64
N THR A 593 -4.25 -17.79 -11.42
CA THR A 593 -3.23 -18.62 -10.75
C THR A 593 -3.53 -18.77 -9.26
N VAL A 594 -3.95 -17.70 -8.57
CA VAL A 594 -4.41 -17.75 -7.17
C VAL A 594 -5.63 -18.65 -7.03
N LEU A 595 -6.62 -18.50 -7.91
CA LEU A 595 -7.82 -19.34 -7.96
C LEU A 595 -7.46 -20.83 -8.11
N ARG A 596 -6.54 -21.15 -9.02
CA ARG A 596 -6.04 -22.53 -9.20
C ARG A 596 -5.35 -23.07 -7.95
N CYS A 597 -4.59 -22.25 -7.23
CA CYS A 597 -3.96 -22.67 -5.97
C CYS A 597 -5.02 -23.08 -4.93
N LEU A 598 -6.07 -22.29 -4.78
CA LEU A 598 -7.18 -22.59 -3.86
C LEU A 598 -7.98 -23.83 -4.27
N GLN A 599 -8.31 -23.96 -5.57
CA GLN A 599 -8.99 -25.15 -6.08
C GLN A 599 -8.14 -26.41 -5.86
N THR A 600 -6.83 -26.31 -6.10
CA THR A 600 -5.89 -27.41 -5.85
C THR A 600 -5.84 -27.76 -4.37
N LEU A 601 -5.79 -26.77 -3.47
CA LEU A 601 -5.84 -26.99 -2.03
C LEU A 601 -7.12 -27.71 -1.60
N ALA A 602 -8.27 -27.34 -2.15
CA ALA A 602 -9.54 -28.00 -1.89
C ALA A 602 -9.54 -29.48 -2.34
N VAL A 603 -8.93 -29.78 -3.50
CA VAL A 603 -8.74 -31.16 -3.97
C VAL A 603 -7.87 -31.97 -3.00
N HIS A 604 -6.75 -31.41 -2.53
CA HIS A 604 -5.89 -32.07 -1.55
C HIS A 604 -6.61 -32.32 -0.21
N ARG A 605 -7.38 -31.35 0.28
CA ARG A 605 -8.21 -31.49 1.50
C ARG A 605 -9.25 -32.60 1.37
N ARG A 606 -9.87 -32.73 0.19
CA ARG A 606 -10.83 -33.82 -0.09
C ARG A 606 -10.15 -35.19 -0.15
N LYS A 607 -8.96 -35.26 -0.74
CA LYS A 607 -8.18 -36.51 -0.83
C LYS A 607 -7.75 -37.03 0.53
N GLU A 608 -7.34 -36.16 1.44
CA GLU A 608 -6.86 -36.51 2.78
C GLU A 608 -7.95 -36.32 3.87
N LYS A 609 -9.23 -36.37 3.50
CA LYS A 609 -10.36 -36.08 4.41
C LYS A 609 -10.38 -37.00 5.63
N ASP A 610 -10.05 -38.28 5.46
CA ASP A 610 -9.97 -39.28 6.53
C ASP A 610 -8.92 -38.90 7.58
N VAL A 611 -7.73 -38.52 7.13
CA VAL A 611 -6.62 -38.08 7.99
C VAL A 611 -6.99 -36.77 8.71
N LEU A 612 -7.53 -35.80 7.98
CA LEU A 612 -7.93 -34.51 8.56
C LEU A 612 -9.04 -34.64 9.60
N MET A 613 -10.01 -35.53 9.38
CA MET A 613 -11.05 -35.82 10.37
C MET A 613 -10.48 -36.44 11.65
N LEU A 614 -9.44 -37.28 11.54
CA LEU A 614 -8.74 -37.85 12.69
C LEU A 614 -8.04 -36.75 13.51
N THR A 615 -7.39 -35.77 12.87
CA THR A 615 -6.71 -34.65 13.55
C THR A 615 -7.66 -33.68 14.26
N LYS A 616 -8.93 -33.62 13.87
CA LYS A 616 -9.93 -32.77 14.51
C LYS A 616 -10.40 -33.28 15.87
N ARG A 617 -10.11 -34.54 16.21
CA ARG A 617 -10.48 -35.10 17.51
C ARG A 617 -9.65 -34.50 18.64
N SER A 618 -10.28 -34.26 19.79
CA SER A 618 -9.66 -33.58 20.94
C SER A 618 -8.47 -34.35 21.54
N ASP A 619 -8.44 -35.68 21.40
CA ASP A 619 -7.36 -36.54 21.86
C ASP A 619 -6.10 -36.47 20.98
N VAL A 620 -6.27 -36.19 19.69
CA VAL A 620 -5.20 -36.13 18.67
C VAL A 620 -4.68 -34.70 18.46
N LYS A 621 -5.55 -33.69 18.55
CA LYS A 621 -5.23 -32.29 18.28
C LYS A 621 -4.08 -31.80 19.15
N GLY A 622 -3.01 -31.29 18.52
CA GLY A 622 -1.79 -30.80 19.17
C GLY A 622 -0.81 -31.90 19.61
N ARG A 623 -1.17 -33.18 19.44
CA ARG A 623 -0.32 -34.36 19.69
C ARG A 623 -0.33 -35.31 18.50
N GLU A 624 -0.43 -34.76 17.29
CA GLU A 624 -0.59 -35.54 16.06
C GLU A 624 0.59 -36.49 15.83
N LYS A 625 1.81 -36.06 16.19
CA LYS A 625 3.03 -36.87 16.05
C LYS A 625 3.09 -38.05 17.01
N ASP A 626 2.52 -37.89 18.20
CA ASP A 626 2.65 -38.87 19.29
C ASP A 626 1.48 -39.86 19.30
N VAL A 627 0.30 -39.43 18.84
CA VAL A 627 -0.95 -40.21 18.91
C VAL A 627 -1.28 -40.91 17.59
N MET A 628 -0.93 -40.33 16.44
CA MET A 628 -1.26 -40.93 15.15
C MET A 628 -0.29 -42.05 14.79
N GLN A 629 -0.81 -43.09 14.12
CA GLN A 629 0.05 -44.09 13.49
C GLN A 629 0.95 -43.43 12.44
N LYS A 630 2.17 -43.95 12.29
CA LYS A 630 3.20 -43.38 11.41
C LYS A 630 2.71 -43.12 9.99
N GLU A 631 1.97 -44.05 9.39
CA GLU A 631 1.43 -43.89 8.03
C GLU A 631 0.46 -42.71 7.90
N TYR A 632 -0.46 -42.56 8.86
CA TYR A 632 -1.40 -41.44 8.91
C TYR A 632 -0.68 -40.11 9.19
N TYR A 633 0.32 -40.13 10.07
CA TYR A 633 1.14 -38.96 10.36
C TYR A 633 1.95 -38.52 9.13
N ASP A 634 2.57 -39.45 8.39
CA ASP A 634 3.34 -39.14 7.19
C ASP A 634 2.46 -38.58 6.06
N ARG A 635 1.20 -39.04 5.94
CA ARG A 635 0.20 -38.42 5.05
C ARG A 635 -0.16 -37.00 5.51
N PHE A 636 -0.41 -36.81 6.80
CA PHE A 636 -0.73 -35.50 7.38
C PHE A 636 0.41 -34.50 7.19
N ALA A 637 1.65 -34.89 7.47
CA ALA A 637 2.83 -34.05 7.33
C ALA A 637 3.05 -33.62 5.86
N ARG A 638 2.87 -34.55 4.91
CA ARG A 638 2.92 -34.24 3.46
C ARG A 638 1.80 -33.27 3.04
N PHE A 639 0.60 -33.45 3.57
CA PHE A 639 -0.50 -32.52 3.34
C PHE A 639 -0.16 -31.11 3.87
N LEU A 640 0.33 -31.00 5.11
CA LEU A 640 0.70 -29.71 5.70
C LEU A 640 1.83 -29.00 4.94
N ASP A 641 2.79 -29.74 4.39
CA ASP A 641 3.84 -29.17 3.53
C ASP A 641 3.24 -28.64 2.21
N THR A 642 2.32 -29.40 1.61
CA THR A 642 1.61 -28.98 0.39
C THR A 642 0.75 -27.74 0.64
N GLU A 643 0.00 -27.71 1.74
CA GLU A 643 -0.83 -26.57 2.14
C GLU A 643 0.03 -25.32 2.39
N ARG A 644 1.15 -25.46 3.12
CA ARG A 644 2.09 -24.34 3.35
C ARG A 644 2.67 -23.79 2.04
N LYS A 645 3.05 -24.67 1.09
CA LYS A 645 3.56 -24.26 -0.22
C LYS A 645 2.49 -23.51 -1.03
N LEU A 646 1.27 -24.04 -1.12
CA LEU A 646 0.19 -23.41 -1.87
C LEU A 646 -0.19 -22.05 -1.29
N LEU A 647 -0.37 -21.95 0.04
CA LEU A 647 -0.66 -20.68 0.70
C LEU A 647 0.51 -19.69 0.56
N GLY A 648 1.76 -20.16 0.66
CA GLY A 648 2.95 -19.34 0.42
C GLY A 648 3.02 -18.79 -1.01
N HIS A 649 2.65 -19.60 -2.01
CA HIS A 649 2.54 -19.15 -3.40
C HIS A 649 1.44 -18.11 -3.57
N MET A 650 0.28 -18.32 -2.96
CA MET A 650 -0.81 -17.33 -3.00
C MET A 650 -0.38 -15.99 -2.40
N MET A 651 0.33 -15.99 -1.26
CA MET A 651 0.82 -14.74 -0.66
C MET A 651 1.78 -14.01 -1.60
N ARG A 652 2.70 -14.71 -2.29
CA ARG A 652 3.60 -14.08 -3.27
C ARG A 652 2.86 -13.53 -4.48
N LEU A 653 1.83 -14.23 -4.96
CA LEU A 653 1.00 -13.76 -6.07
C LEU A 653 0.17 -12.52 -5.67
N ASP A 654 -0.28 -12.44 -4.41
CA ASP A 654 -0.95 -11.24 -3.90
C ASP A 654 -0.02 -10.02 -3.86
N ASP A 655 1.30 -10.17 -3.68
CA ASP A 655 2.24 -9.04 -3.80
C ASP A 655 2.17 -8.43 -5.21
N LEU A 656 2.09 -9.28 -6.23
CA LEU A 656 1.95 -8.83 -7.62
C LEU A 656 0.58 -8.18 -7.87
N VAL A 657 -0.52 -8.76 -7.34
CA VAL A 657 -1.84 -8.13 -7.44
C VAL A 657 -1.86 -6.75 -6.79
N ALA A 658 -1.26 -6.61 -5.61
CA ALA A 658 -1.24 -5.36 -4.88
C ALA A 658 -0.52 -4.25 -5.68
N VAL A 659 0.63 -4.58 -6.30
CA VAL A 659 1.34 -3.65 -7.19
C VAL A 659 0.54 -3.30 -8.45
N LEU A 660 -0.12 -4.27 -9.07
CA LEU A 660 -0.81 -4.07 -10.35
C LEU A 660 -2.15 -3.34 -10.23
N ARG A 661 -2.85 -3.51 -9.10
CA ARG A 661 -4.20 -2.99 -8.87
C ARG A 661 -4.30 -1.91 -7.80
N ASP A 662 -3.67 -2.10 -6.63
CA ASP A 662 -4.03 -1.36 -5.41
C ASP A 662 -3.10 -0.19 -5.06
N TYR A 663 -1.90 -0.14 -5.62
CA TYR A 663 -0.85 0.80 -5.19
C TYR A 663 -0.83 2.10 -5.97
#